data_AF-A0AA39ZH05-F1
#
_entry.id   AF-A0AA39ZH05-F1
#
_cell.length_a   1.000
_cell.length_b   1.000
_cell.length_c   1.000
_cell.angle_alpha   90.00
_cell.angle_beta   90.00
_cell.angle_gamma   90.00
#
_symmetry.space_group_name_H-M   'P 1'
#
loop_
_entity.id
_entity.type
_entity.pdbx_description
1 polymer ?
#
loop_
_entity_poly.entity_id
_entity_poly.type
_entity_poly.pdbx_seq_one_letter_code
_entity_poly.pdbx_strand_id
1 'polypeptide(L)'
;MVGFSRSYSAPSSSIPAAKKKYIPSSGTYPLGFQVSGTIVGVKPSNTTKPDLALLTSEVPCAAAAVFTKNKFQAAPVTFSRALLQKKGNKGIQGVVINSGCANAVTGKGGLEDAAKMAQAADQCLGQNDSTIVMSTGVIGQRLPIDKIINNVPKAHSALGGSHEHWLTMAKAICTTDTFPKLISRTFTLPSSPGVEYRIAGTTKGAGMIHPNMATLLGVIATDAPISSSALPSVLKHAVDRSFNSITIDGDTSTNDTVALLANGMAGGKEVTEGTPDYEAFRDVLTKFSTELAQLIVRDGEGATKFVTIKVVDSASEEAARRVASTIARSPLVKTALYGKDANWGRILCATGYSLISEPSEPINDVPEIVPEKTNVSFVPTDGTAELKLLVNGEPEQVDEARAAEILELEDLEILVRLGTGDKQATYWTCDYSHEYMVEKYRPIFLDDVVGNTETIERLKIIARDGNMPHVIISGMPGIGKTTSVLCLARQLLGDAYKEAVLELNASDERGIDVVRQRIKGFAQKKVTLPQGRHKLVILDEADSMTSGAQQALRRTMEIYSNTTRFAFACNQSNKIIEPLQSRCAILRYAKLTDEQVVRRLMQIIEAEGVKFSEDGLAALVFSAEGDMRQAINNLQSTWAGFGFVSGDNVFKVVDSPHPIKVQAMLKACYEGNVDSALDTLRELWDLGYSSHDIISTMFRVTKTIETLSEHSKLEFIKEIGFTHMKILEGVQTLLQLSGCVVRLCRLNMDPKRFEKK
;
A
#
# COMPACT_ATOMS: atom_id res chain seq x y z
N MET A 1 -3.29 33.58 -14.06
CA MET A 1 -3.98 32.28 -13.96
C MET A 1 -3.18 31.28 -14.76
N VAL A 2 -2.24 30.59 -14.13
CA VAL A 2 -1.48 29.51 -14.78
C VAL A 2 -2.31 28.25 -14.61
N GLY A 3 -2.81 27.70 -15.72
CA GLY A 3 -3.65 26.51 -15.71
C GLY A 3 -2.85 25.32 -15.21
N PHE A 4 -3.22 24.80 -14.03
CA PHE A 4 -2.74 23.53 -13.53
C PHE A 4 -3.13 22.41 -14.50
N SER A 5 -2.17 21.88 -15.27
CA SER A 5 -2.38 20.58 -15.92
C SER A 5 -2.14 19.50 -14.86
N ARG A 6 -3.20 18.94 -14.29
CA ARG A 6 -3.10 17.71 -13.49
C ARG A 6 -2.71 16.56 -14.42
N SER A 7 -1.57 15.93 -14.15
CA SER A 7 -1.15 14.72 -14.83
C SER A 7 -2.02 13.55 -14.36
N TYR A 8 -2.90 13.06 -15.22
CA TYR A 8 -3.62 11.82 -14.97
C TYR A 8 -2.60 10.69 -15.01
N SER A 9 -2.53 9.87 -13.95
CA SER A 9 -1.82 8.60 -13.94
C SER A 9 -2.52 7.61 -14.87
N ALA A 10 -2.49 7.90 -16.17
CA ALA A 10 -2.70 6.89 -17.18
C ALA A 10 -1.43 6.03 -17.18
N PRO A 11 -1.54 4.69 -17.23
CA PRO A 11 -0.35 3.83 -17.26
C PRO A 11 0.57 4.24 -18.40
N SER A 12 1.88 4.02 -18.22
CA SER A 12 2.85 4.06 -19.30
C SER A 12 2.29 3.37 -20.55
N SER A 13 2.69 3.79 -21.75
CA SER A 13 2.10 3.31 -23.01
C SER A 13 2.19 1.79 -23.24
N SER A 14 2.90 1.05 -22.38
CA SER A 14 3.03 -0.40 -22.45
C SER A 14 2.56 -1.09 -21.17
N ILE A 15 1.62 -2.04 -21.32
CA ILE A 15 1.23 -2.98 -20.27
C ILE A 15 2.47 -3.73 -19.76
N PRO A 16 2.70 -3.81 -18.43
CA PRO A 16 3.86 -4.51 -17.87
C PRO A 16 3.94 -5.96 -18.34
N ALA A 17 5.14 -6.44 -18.67
CA ALA A 17 5.34 -7.78 -19.25
C ALA A 17 4.76 -8.90 -18.37
N ALA A 18 4.93 -8.80 -17.04
CA ALA A 18 4.41 -9.76 -16.07
C ALA A 18 2.86 -9.81 -16.04
N LYS A 19 2.18 -8.73 -16.44
CA LYS A 19 0.72 -8.62 -16.39
C LYS A 19 0.04 -9.00 -17.72
N LYS A 20 0.78 -9.13 -18.81
CA LYS A 20 0.24 -9.55 -20.12
C LYS A 20 -0.48 -10.90 -20.06
N LYS A 21 -0.05 -11.80 -19.18
CA LYS A 21 -0.67 -13.13 -18.96
C LYS A 21 -2.13 -13.06 -18.48
N TYR A 22 -2.56 -11.93 -17.91
CA TYR A 22 -3.92 -11.72 -17.41
C TYR A 22 -4.87 -11.15 -18.45
N ILE A 23 -4.38 -10.79 -19.65
CA ILE A 23 -5.21 -10.23 -20.71
C ILE A 23 -5.60 -11.37 -21.66
N PRO A 24 -6.90 -11.64 -21.84
CA PRO A 24 -7.33 -12.70 -22.75
C PRO A 24 -7.02 -12.32 -24.20
N SER A 25 -6.49 -13.28 -24.96
CA SER A 25 -6.27 -13.14 -26.41
C SER A 25 -7.51 -13.44 -27.25
N SER A 26 -8.48 -14.15 -26.68
CA SER A 26 -9.78 -14.49 -27.27
C SER A 26 -10.83 -14.69 -26.17
N GLY A 27 -12.11 -14.76 -26.55
CA GLY A 27 -13.21 -14.90 -25.59
C GLY A 27 -14.51 -15.29 -26.29
N THR A 28 -15.50 -15.69 -25.48
CA THR A 28 -16.83 -16.12 -25.93
C THR A 28 -17.87 -15.27 -25.22
N TYR A 29 -18.68 -14.53 -25.97
CA TYR A 29 -19.50 -13.46 -25.42
C TYR A 29 -21.00 -13.74 -25.48
N PRO A 30 -21.78 -13.28 -24.47
CA PRO A 30 -23.23 -13.43 -24.42
C PRO A 30 -23.95 -13.01 -25.70
N LEU A 31 -24.91 -13.82 -26.15
CA LEU A 31 -25.74 -13.53 -27.32
C LEU A 31 -26.53 -12.22 -27.16
N GLY A 32 -26.55 -11.42 -28.22
CA GLY A 32 -27.24 -10.12 -28.31
C GLY A 32 -26.84 -9.08 -27.26
N PHE A 33 -25.61 -9.16 -26.75
CA PHE A 33 -24.92 -8.04 -26.14
C PHE A 33 -23.90 -7.44 -27.12
N GLN A 34 -23.87 -6.11 -27.19
CA GLN A 34 -22.88 -5.36 -27.95
C GLN A 34 -22.21 -4.35 -27.04
N VAL A 35 -20.94 -4.07 -27.30
CA VAL A 35 -20.14 -3.18 -26.45
C VAL A 35 -19.24 -2.27 -27.28
N SER A 36 -18.86 -1.15 -26.70
CA SER A 36 -17.89 -0.22 -27.30
C SER A 36 -17.10 0.54 -26.25
N GLY A 37 -15.97 1.09 -26.67
CA GLY A 37 -15.18 2.06 -25.91
C GLY A 37 -14.70 3.17 -26.83
N THR A 38 -14.96 4.42 -26.47
CA THR A 38 -14.68 5.60 -27.30
C THR A 38 -13.91 6.65 -26.51
N ILE A 39 -13.08 7.40 -27.23
CA ILE A 39 -12.39 8.59 -26.71
C ILE A 39 -13.32 9.78 -26.86
N VAL A 40 -13.76 10.36 -25.74
CA VAL A 40 -14.64 11.54 -25.69
C VAL A 40 -14.02 12.72 -24.94
N GLY A 41 -12.88 12.50 -24.27
CA GLY A 41 -12.11 13.56 -23.63
C GLY A 41 -12.68 13.95 -22.26
N VAL A 42 -13.16 12.95 -21.51
CA VAL A 42 -13.42 13.07 -20.06
C VAL A 42 -12.11 13.28 -19.32
N LYS A 43 -11.05 12.58 -19.74
CA LYS A 43 -9.68 12.80 -19.28
C LYS A 43 -9.06 13.96 -20.10
N PRO A 44 -8.74 15.12 -19.50
CA PRO A 44 -8.00 16.21 -20.14
C PRO A 44 -6.76 15.72 -20.87
N SER A 45 -6.54 16.24 -22.08
CA SER A 45 -5.38 15.94 -22.94
C SER A 45 -5.21 14.47 -23.35
N ASN A 46 -6.20 13.61 -23.08
CA ASN A 46 -6.21 12.23 -23.53
C ASN A 46 -6.67 12.11 -24.98
N THR A 47 -5.79 11.65 -25.85
CA THR A 47 -6.06 11.47 -27.29
C THR A 47 -5.97 10.02 -27.74
N THR A 48 -5.56 9.10 -26.87
CA THR A 48 -5.18 7.73 -27.28
C THR A 48 -5.94 6.63 -26.56
N LYS A 49 -6.47 6.88 -25.35
CA LYS A 49 -7.16 5.87 -24.55
C LYS A 49 -8.66 6.14 -24.51
N PRO A 50 -9.55 5.16 -24.73
CA PRO A 50 -10.98 5.38 -24.55
C PRO A 50 -11.31 5.74 -23.10
N ASP A 51 -12.34 6.56 -22.91
CA ASP A 51 -12.79 7.06 -21.61
C ASP A 51 -14.32 7.13 -21.46
N LEU A 52 -15.03 6.61 -22.45
CA LEU A 52 -16.46 6.30 -22.40
C LEU A 52 -16.70 4.87 -22.91
N ALA A 53 -17.35 4.04 -22.11
CA ALA A 53 -17.80 2.70 -22.47
C ALA A 53 -19.33 2.66 -22.58
N LEU A 54 -19.82 1.86 -23.51
CA LEU A 54 -21.24 1.53 -23.66
C LEU A 54 -21.38 0.02 -23.78
N LEU A 55 -22.31 -0.56 -23.04
CA LEU A 55 -22.77 -1.94 -23.19
C LEU A 55 -24.28 -1.91 -23.42
N THR A 56 -24.75 -2.62 -24.43
CA THR A 56 -26.16 -2.65 -24.81
C THR A 56 -26.64 -4.08 -25.01
N SER A 57 -27.94 -4.30 -24.84
CA SER A 57 -28.59 -5.55 -25.23
C SER A 57 -29.70 -5.32 -26.25
N GLU A 58 -29.75 -6.22 -27.24
CA GLU A 58 -30.76 -6.21 -28.31
C GLU A 58 -32.18 -6.41 -27.74
N VAL A 59 -32.32 -7.13 -26.62
CA VAL A 59 -33.60 -7.36 -25.95
C VAL A 59 -33.56 -6.83 -24.50
N PRO A 60 -34.72 -6.51 -23.89
CA PRO A 60 -34.78 -6.08 -22.50
C PRO A 60 -34.21 -7.10 -21.51
N CYS A 61 -33.31 -6.67 -20.64
CA CYS A 61 -32.69 -7.49 -19.61
C CYS A 61 -33.47 -7.46 -18.29
N ALA A 62 -33.38 -8.56 -17.54
CA ALA A 62 -33.37 -8.49 -16.09
C ALA A 62 -32.00 -7.94 -15.63
N ALA A 63 -32.00 -6.99 -14.71
CA ALA A 63 -30.75 -6.37 -14.24
C ALA A 63 -30.76 -6.06 -12.74
N ALA A 64 -29.64 -6.28 -12.08
CA ALA A 64 -29.43 -5.93 -10.69
C ALA A 64 -28.03 -5.34 -10.49
N ALA A 65 -27.86 -4.54 -9.45
CA ALA A 65 -26.56 -4.00 -9.09
C ALA A 65 -26.39 -3.91 -7.58
N VAL A 66 -25.15 -4.09 -7.12
CA VAL A 66 -24.72 -3.80 -5.75
C VAL A 66 -23.89 -2.52 -5.76
N PHE A 67 -24.10 -1.68 -4.76
CA PHE A 67 -23.54 -0.33 -4.70
C PHE A 67 -22.79 -0.10 -3.38
N THR A 68 -21.80 0.80 -3.42
CA THR A 68 -21.08 1.27 -2.22
C THR A 68 -22.01 1.70 -1.09
N LYS A 69 -21.63 1.38 0.16
CA LYS A 69 -22.25 1.93 1.39
C LYS A 69 -21.63 3.24 1.86
N ASN A 70 -20.57 3.74 1.21
CA ASN A 70 -19.91 4.97 1.61
C ASN A 70 -20.95 6.10 1.77
N LYS A 71 -20.85 6.93 2.82
CA LYS A 71 -21.82 8.00 3.08
C LYS A 71 -21.84 9.07 1.98
N PHE A 72 -20.72 9.26 1.28
CA PHE A 72 -20.59 10.19 0.15
C PHE A 72 -20.88 9.53 -1.20
N GLN A 73 -21.97 8.77 -1.29
CA GLN A 73 -22.37 8.07 -2.53
C GLN A 73 -22.44 9.05 -3.71
N ALA A 74 -21.77 8.70 -4.81
CA ALA A 74 -21.75 9.52 -6.01
C ALA A 74 -23.14 9.62 -6.68
N ALA A 75 -23.33 10.66 -7.48
CA ALA A 75 -24.56 10.85 -8.25
C ALA A 75 -24.95 9.64 -9.15
N PRO A 76 -24.05 9.01 -9.92
CA PRO A 76 -24.39 7.82 -10.72
C PRO A 76 -24.87 6.63 -9.87
N VAL A 77 -24.33 6.47 -8.65
CA VAL A 77 -24.74 5.39 -7.72
C VAL A 77 -26.18 5.56 -7.28
N THR A 78 -26.54 6.77 -6.84
CA THR A 78 -27.90 7.06 -6.37
C THR A 78 -28.92 7.08 -7.51
N PHE A 79 -28.55 7.61 -8.67
CA PHE A 79 -29.35 7.56 -9.90
C PHE A 79 -29.66 6.12 -10.32
N SER A 80 -28.63 5.30 -10.52
CA SER A 80 -28.79 3.92 -11.00
C SER A 80 -29.54 3.03 -10.02
N ARG A 81 -29.37 3.24 -8.71
CA ARG A 81 -30.17 2.56 -7.69
C ARG A 81 -31.66 2.90 -7.81
N ALA A 82 -31.99 4.18 -7.95
CA ALA A 82 -33.37 4.62 -8.10
C ALA A 82 -34.01 4.09 -9.40
N LEU A 83 -33.24 4.05 -10.49
CA LEU A 83 -33.66 3.47 -11.76
C LEU A 83 -34.05 1.98 -11.61
N LEU A 84 -33.16 1.16 -11.04
CA LEU A 84 -33.40 -0.27 -10.85
C LEU A 84 -34.62 -0.54 -9.95
N GLN A 85 -34.77 0.25 -8.88
CA GLN A 85 -35.94 0.18 -7.99
C GLN A 85 -37.23 0.54 -8.73
N LYS A 86 -37.24 1.66 -9.47
CA LYS A 86 -38.40 2.12 -10.26
C LYS A 86 -38.85 1.08 -11.28
N LYS A 87 -37.89 0.41 -11.92
CA LYS A 87 -38.16 -0.58 -12.98
C LYS A 87 -38.36 -2.00 -12.46
N GLY A 88 -38.27 -2.22 -11.14
CA GLY A 88 -38.36 -3.55 -10.54
C GLY A 88 -37.36 -4.54 -11.13
N ASN A 89 -36.14 -4.08 -11.43
CA ASN A 89 -35.05 -4.85 -12.05
C ASN A 89 -35.36 -5.40 -13.46
N LYS A 90 -36.30 -4.80 -14.21
CA LYS A 90 -36.69 -5.21 -15.58
C LYS A 90 -36.47 -4.10 -16.59
N GLY A 91 -36.37 -4.44 -17.87
CA GLY A 91 -36.44 -3.44 -18.94
C GLY A 91 -35.18 -2.59 -19.08
N ILE A 92 -34.05 -3.04 -18.53
CA ILE A 92 -32.74 -2.40 -18.70
C ILE A 92 -32.13 -2.93 -20.00
N GLN A 93 -31.58 -2.06 -20.84
CA GLN A 93 -30.93 -2.41 -22.10
C GLN A 93 -29.55 -1.79 -22.26
N GLY A 94 -29.11 -0.94 -21.34
CA GLY A 94 -27.85 -0.22 -21.45
C GLY A 94 -27.07 -0.12 -20.14
N VAL A 95 -25.75 -0.03 -20.27
CA VAL A 95 -24.86 0.50 -19.25
C VAL A 95 -23.91 1.49 -19.91
N VAL A 96 -23.86 2.72 -19.41
CA VAL A 96 -22.95 3.76 -19.88
C VAL A 96 -21.97 4.13 -18.77
N ILE A 97 -20.68 4.12 -19.09
CA ILE A 97 -19.61 4.23 -18.10
C ILE A 97 -18.57 5.26 -18.55
N ASN A 98 -18.26 6.26 -17.73
CA ASN A 98 -17.13 7.14 -17.99
C ASN A 98 -15.96 6.87 -17.04
N SER A 99 -14.73 7.12 -17.52
CA SER A 99 -13.53 7.11 -16.69
C SER A 99 -12.79 8.46 -16.74
N GLY A 100 -12.23 8.90 -15.62
CA GLY A 100 -11.53 10.17 -15.46
C GLY A 100 -12.23 11.19 -14.54
N CYS A 101 -13.53 11.03 -14.31
CA CYS A 101 -14.32 11.86 -13.39
C CYS A 101 -15.35 11.00 -12.67
N ALA A 102 -15.32 11.00 -11.33
CA ALA A 102 -16.21 10.19 -10.51
C ALA A 102 -17.64 10.74 -10.43
N ASN A 103 -17.86 12.02 -10.72
CA ASN A 103 -19.14 12.68 -10.46
C ASN A 103 -19.64 12.48 -9.00
N ALA A 104 -18.70 12.51 -8.06
CA ALA A 104 -18.95 12.41 -6.63
C ALA A 104 -18.82 13.79 -5.98
N VAL A 105 -19.67 14.08 -4.99
CA VAL A 105 -19.70 15.38 -4.27
C VAL A 105 -19.99 16.56 -5.22
N THR A 106 -20.93 16.37 -6.15
CA THR A 106 -21.28 17.34 -7.21
C THR A 106 -22.67 17.97 -7.05
N GLY A 107 -23.33 17.69 -5.93
CA GLY A 107 -24.65 18.23 -5.59
C GLY A 107 -25.74 17.84 -6.59
N LYS A 108 -26.82 18.63 -6.64
CA LYS A 108 -27.99 18.39 -7.51
C LYS A 108 -27.59 18.25 -8.98
N GLY A 109 -26.67 19.08 -9.46
CA GLY A 109 -26.30 19.03 -10.87
C GLY A 109 -25.50 17.78 -11.25
N GLY A 110 -24.82 17.11 -10.30
CA GLY A 110 -24.23 15.80 -10.57
C GLY A 110 -25.28 14.73 -10.92
N LEU A 111 -26.43 14.77 -10.25
CA LEU A 111 -27.58 13.90 -10.56
C LEU A 111 -28.19 14.25 -11.92
N GLU A 112 -28.30 15.55 -12.23
CA GLU A 112 -28.76 16.00 -13.55
C GLU A 112 -27.81 15.53 -14.67
N ASP A 113 -26.51 15.57 -14.45
CA ASP A 113 -25.52 15.07 -15.42
C ASP A 113 -25.65 13.56 -15.62
N ALA A 114 -25.83 12.78 -14.54
CA ALA A 114 -26.08 11.34 -14.65
C ALA A 114 -27.36 11.03 -15.44
N ALA A 115 -28.45 11.76 -15.15
CA ALA A 115 -29.71 11.62 -15.88
C ALA A 115 -29.57 11.95 -17.38
N LYS A 116 -28.87 13.03 -17.72
CA LYS A 116 -28.61 13.39 -19.12
C LYS A 116 -27.76 12.35 -19.84
N MET A 117 -26.77 11.79 -19.16
CA MET A 117 -25.92 10.72 -19.71
C MET A 117 -26.72 9.45 -20.00
N ALA A 118 -27.60 9.05 -19.08
CA ALA A 118 -28.54 7.95 -19.30
C ALA A 118 -29.49 8.23 -20.48
N GLN A 119 -30.08 9.43 -20.51
CA GLN A 119 -31.02 9.83 -21.56
C GLN A 119 -30.38 9.82 -22.95
N ALA A 120 -29.13 10.29 -23.09
CA ALA A 120 -28.42 10.28 -24.36
C ALA A 120 -28.19 8.84 -24.88
N ALA A 121 -27.87 7.90 -23.97
CA ALA A 121 -27.73 6.50 -24.32
C ALA A 121 -29.08 5.85 -24.68
N ASP A 122 -30.11 6.09 -23.87
CA ASP A 122 -31.48 5.62 -24.10
C ASP A 122 -32.04 6.10 -25.44
N GLN A 123 -31.79 7.36 -25.82
CA GLN A 123 -32.19 7.91 -27.13
C GLN A 123 -31.58 7.14 -28.30
N CYS A 124 -30.30 6.74 -28.20
CA CYS A 124 -29.65 5.96 -29.24
C CYS A 124 -30.25 4.55 -29.36
N LEU A 125 -30.78 4.02 -28.25
CA LEU A 125 -31.44 2.71 -28.19
C LEU A 125 -32.94 2.78 -28.55
N GLY A 126 -33.51 3.98 -28.71
CA GLY A 126 -34.95 4.16 -28.88
C GLY A 126 -35.76 3.80 -27.62
N GLN A 127 -35.14 3.91 -26.45
CA GLN A 127 -35.72 3.53 -25.15
C GLN A 127 -35.85 4.72 -24.20
N ASN A 128 -36.45 4.48 -23.03
CA ASN A 128 -36.48 5.43 -21.91
C ASN A 128 -36.32 4.69 -20.58
N ASP A 129 -35.54 5.27 -19.66
CA ASP A 129 -35.24 4.69 -18.35
C ASP A 129 -34.73 3.25 -18.50
N SER A 130 -33.74 3.03 -19.37
CA SER A 130 -33.21 1.70 -19.69
C SER A 130 -31.70 1.56 -19.49
N THR A 131 -31.01 2.66 -19.14
CA THR A 131 -29.54 2.69 -19.05
C THR A 131 -29.05 2.96 -17.63
N ILE A 132 -28.23 2.04 -17.10
CA ILE A 132 -27.47 2.22 -15.85
C ILE A 132 -26.28 3.15 -16.13
N VAL A 133 -26.01 4.08 -15.21
CA VAL A 133 -24.87 5.01 -15.28
C VAL A 133 -23.84 4.65 -14.23
N MET A 134 -22.57 4.60 -14.65
CA MET A 134 -21.42 4.39 -13.78
C MET A 134 -20.32 5.42 -14.10
N SER A 135 -19.60 5.88 -13.09
CA SER A 135 -18.51 6.85 -13.27
C SER A 135 -17.35 6.54 -12.34
N THR A 136 -16.12 6.79 -12.78
CA THR A 136 -14.90 6.63 -11.97
C THR A 136 -13.88 7.72 -12.28
N GLY A 137 -13.06 8.09 -11.29
CA GLY A 137 -11.99 9.08 -11.44
C GLY A 137 -12.00 10.13 -10.34
N VAL A 138 -11.72 11.38 -10.69
CA VAL A 138 -11.55 12.47 -9.71
C VAL A 138 -12.87 12.84 -9.03
N ILE A 139 -12.86 12.97 -7.70
CA ILE A 139 -13.97 13.44 -6.84
C ILE A 139 -14.03 14.97 -6.81
N GLY A 140 -15.23 15.56 -6.64
CA GLY A 140 -15.42 17.00 -6.49
C GLY A 140 -15.38 17.79 -7.80
N GLN A 141 -15.45 17.09 -8.93
CA GLN A 141 -15.48 17.68 -10.28
C GLN A 141 -16.78 17.29 -10.98
N ARG A 142 -17.44 18.27 -11.63
CA ARG A 142 -18.60 18.02 -12.50
C ARG A 142 -18.18 17.29 -13.76
N LEU A 143 -19.07 16.43 -14.29
CA LEU A 143 -18.82 15.76 -15.57
C LEU A 143 -18.69 16.81 -16.68
N PRO A 144 -17.80 16.63 -17.66
CA PRO A 144 -17.83 17.37 -18.91
C PRO A 144 -19.00 16.82 -19.77
N ILE A 145 -20.22 17.00 -19.26
CA ILE A 145 -21.40 16.27 -19.71
C ILE A 145 -21.72 16.50 -21.18
N ASP A 146 -21.53 17.73 -21.67
CA ASP A 146 -21.77 18.05 -23.09
C ASP A 146 -20.83 17.25 -24.02
N LYS A 147 -19.57 17.05 -23.61
CA LYS A 147 -18.63 16.21 -24.37
C LYS A 147 -19.10 14.76 -24.43
N ILE A 148 -19.62 14.25 -23.32
CA ILE A 148 -20.15 12.89 -23.23
C ILE A 148 -21.37 12.77 -24.14
N ILE A 149 -22.42 13.58 -23.93
CA ILE A 149 -23.68 13.54 -24.69
C ILE A 149 -23.41 13.63 -26.19
N ASN A 150 -22.60 14.59 -26.63
CA ASN A 150 -22.32 14.81 -28.06
C ASN A 150 -21.58 13.62 -28.71
N ASN A 151 -20.94 12.75 -27.92
CA ASN A 151 -20.20 11.60 -28.42
C ASN A 151 -20.83 10.25 -28.08
N VAL A 152 -21.93 10.20 -27.32
CA VAL A 152 -22.70 8.96 -27.09
C VAL A 152 -23.16 8.33 -28.42
N PRO A 153 -23.68 9.09 -29.43
CA PRO A 153 -24.02 8.51 -30.73
C PRO A 153 -22.84 7.86 -31.43
N LYS A 154 -21.63 8.42 -31.29
CA LYS A 154 -20.41 7.82 -31.84
C LYS A 154 -20.05 6.51 -31.13
N ALA A 155 -20.19 6.45 -29.81
CA ALA A 155 -20.00 5.22 -29.04
C ALA A 155 -21.04 4.15 -29.42
N HIS A 156 -22.28 4.54 -29.68
CA HIS A 156 -23.33 3.65 -30.15
C HIS A 156 -23.04 3.10 -31.55
N SER A 157 -22.62 3.94 -32.50
CA SER A 157 -22.25 3.48 -33.85
C SER A 157 -21.02 2.57 -33.89
N ALA A 158 -20.21 2.56 -32.82
CA ALA A 158 -19.04 1.70 -32.67
C ALA A 158 -19.32 0.39 -31.89
N LEU A 159 -20.58 0.09 -31.60
CA LEU A 159 -20.98 -1.15 -30.93
C LEU A 159 -20.64 -2.38 -31.78
N GLY A 160 -20.15 -3.42 -31.11
CA GLY A 160 -19.92 -4.72 -31.72
C GLY A 160 -19.81 -5.82 -30.68
N GLY A 161 -19.86 -7.08 -31.14
CA GLY A 161 -19.82 -8.27 -30.29
C GLY A 161 -18.47 -9.02 -30.26
N SER A 162 -17.45 -8.53 -30.96
CA SER A 162 -16.17 -9.24 -31.06
C SER A 162 -15.28 -9.07 -29.81
N HIS A 163 -14.27 -9.92 -29.68
CA HIS A 163 -13.27 -9.85 -28.60
C HIS A 163 -12.63 -8.47 -28.46
N GLU A 164 -12.28 -7.82 -29.57
CA GLU A 164 -11.65 -6.50 -29.52
C GLU A 164 -12.61 -5.43 -29.01
N HIS A 165 -13.92 -5.55 -29.26
CA HIS A 165 -14.91 -4.61 -28.73
C HIS A 165 -14.99 -4.72 -27.20
N TRP A 166 -15.08 -5.94 -26.66
CA TRP A 166 -15.08 -6.19 -25.22
C TRP A 166 -13.78 -5.75 -24.54
N LEU A 167 -12.64 -6.03 -25.17
CA LEU A 167 -11.35 -5.58 -24.68
C LEU A 167 -11.25 -4.04 -24.71
N THR A 168 -11.82 -3.39 -25.73
CA THR A 168 -11.88 -1.92 -25.84
C THR A 168 -12.79 -1.30 -24.78
N MET A 169 -13.93 -1.92 -24.49
CA MET A 169 -14.78 -1.53 -23.37
C MET A 169 -14.03 -1.64 -22.03
N ALA A 170 -13.31 -2.74 -21.80
CA ALA A 170 -12.49 -2.94 -20.60
C ALA A 170 -11.39 -1.88 -20.46
N LYS A 171 -10.72 -1.52 -21.56
CA LYS A 171 -9.77 -0.39 -21.60
C LYS A 171 -10.43 0.95 -21.26
N ALA A 172 -11.67 1.18 -21.71
CA ALA A 172 -12.37 2.45 -21.56
C ALA A 172 -12.74 2.78 -20.11
N ILE A 173 -12.95 1.77 -19.27
CA ILE A 173 -13.29 1.95 -17.84
C ILE A 173 -12.06 2.08 -16.93
N CYS A 174 -10.85 1.84 -17.46
CA CYS A 174 -9.61 1.88 -16.69
C CYS A 174 -9.23 3.32 -16.25
N THR A 175 -8.58 3.40 -15.10
CA THR A 175 -8.03 4.62 -14.49
C THR A 175 -6.54 4.46 -14.21
N THR A 176 -6.17 4.14 -12.97
CA THR A 176 -4.81 3.80 -12.54
C THR A 176 -4.42 2.35 -12.84
N ASP A 177 -5.38 1.55 -13.32
CA ASP A 177 -5.20 0.17 -13.76
C ASP A 177 -4.00 0.01 -14.72
N THR A 178 -3.17 -1.01 -14.53
CA THR A 178 -2.03 -1.30 -15.41
C THR A 178 -2.40 -2.20 -16.59
N PHE A 179 -3.53 -2.93 -16.49
CA PHE A 179 -4.11 -3.73 -17.57
C PHE A 179 -5.65 -3.80 -17.53
N PRO A 180 -6.31 -3.99 -18.70
CA PRO A 180 -7.76 -4.18 -18.77
C PRO A 180 -8.16 -5.57 -18.24
N LYS A 181 -9.18 -5.63 -17.37
CA LYS A 181 -9.63 -6.85 -16.72
C LYS A 181 -10.92 -7.34 -17.38
N LEU A 182 -10.83 -8.45 -18.12
CA LEU A 182 -11.92 -9.03 -18.90
C LEU A 182 -11.89 -10.55 -18.77
N ILE A 183 -13.02 -11.16 -18.45
CA ILE A 183 -13.20 -12.61 -18.42
C ILE A 183 -14.47 -12.96 -19.19
N SER A 184 -14.44 -14.11 -19.89
CA SER A 184 -15.62 -14.66 -20.54
C SER A 184 -15.58 -16.19 -20.51
N ARG A 185 -16.72 -16.85 -20.32
CA ARG A 185 -16.85 -18.32 -20.22
C ARG A 185 -18.20 -18.80 -20.73
N THR A 186 -18.28 -20.08 -21.05
CA THR A 186 -19.55 -20.80 -21.26
C THR A 186 -19.91 -21.64 -20.03
N PHE A 187 -21.18 -21.94 -19.86
CA PHE A 187 -21.70 -22.82 -18.82
C PHE A 187 -23.01 -23.49 -19.27
N THR A 188 -23.46 -24.49 -18.51
CA THR A 188 -24.73 -25.19 -18.73
C THR A 188 -25.57 -25.14 -17.47
N LEU A 189 -26.89 -25.30 -17.61
CA LEU A 189 -27.82 -25.38 -16.49
C LEU A 189 -28.55 -26.73 -16.48
N PRO A 190 -28.79 -27.33 -15.29
CA PRO A 190 -29.40 -28.66 -15.18
C PRO A 190 -30.73 -28.83 -15.93
N SER A 191 -31.61 -27.83 -15.88
CA SER A 191 -32.96 -27.95 -16.43
C SER A 191 -33.07 -27.76 -17.94
N SER A 192 -31.99 -27.33 -18.61
CA SER A 192 -31.93 -27.10 -20.06
C SER A 192 -30.75 -27.83 -20.71
N PRO A 193 -30.74 -29.19 -20.70
CA PRO A 193 -29.64 -29.97 -21.25
C PRO A 193 -29.45 -29.68 -22.76
N GLY A 194 -28.20 -29.45 -23.16
CA GLY A 194 -27.85 -29.12 -24.55
C GLY A 194 -27.90 -27.62 -24.90
N VAL A 195 -28.37 -26.77 -23.98
CA VAL A 195 -28.26 -25.31 -24.12
C VAL A 195 -26.96 -24.84 -23.50
N GLU A 196 -26.13 -24.14 -24.29
CA GLU A 196 -24.90 -23.50 -23.82
C GLU A 196 -25.15 -22.01 -23.57
N TYR A 197 -24.96 -21.61 -22.32
CA TYR A 197 -25.03 -20.22 -21.86
C TYR A 197 -23.65 -19.59 -21.82
N ARG A 198 -23.58 -18.27 -21.92
CA ARG A 198 -22.37 -17.47 -21.91
C ARG A 198 -22.46 -16.40 -20.83
N ILE A 199 -21.30 -16.12 -20.23
CA ILE A 199 -21.14 -15.04 -19.26
C ILE A 199 -19.84 -14.29 -19.59
N ALA A 200 -19.92 -12.97 -19.63
CA ALA A 200 -18.77 -12.10 -19.79
C ALA A 200 -18.82 -10.96 -18.79
N GLY A 201 -17.66 -10.47 -18.38
CA GLY A 201 -17.59 -9.41 -17.40
C GLY A 201 -16.28 -8.67 -17.45
N THR A 202 -16.39 -7.37 -17.19
CA THR A 202 -15.27 -6.43 -17.14
C THR A 202 -15.28 -5.71 -15.80
N THR A 203 -14.10 -5.42 -15.29
CA THR A 203 -13.95 -4.67 -14.04
C THR A 203 -12.76 -3.72 -14.09
N LYS A 204 -12.76 -2.71 -13.22
CA LYS A 204 -11.61 -1.83 -13.00
C LYS A 204 -11.33 -1.67 -11.52
N GLY A 205 -10.07 -1.52 -11.16
CA GLY A 205 -9.62 -1.28 -9.79
C GLY A 205 -8.14 -1.59 -9.68
N ALA A 206 -7.41 -0.69 -9.02
CA ALA A 206 -6.00 -0.86 -8.70
C ALA A 206 -5.68 -0.15 -7.38
N GLY A 207 -6.30 1.01 -7.11
CA GLY A 207 -6.27 1.69 -5.81
C GLY A 207 -7.66 2.17 -5.37
N MET A 208 -7.73 2.60 -4.11
CA MET A 208 -8.94 2.83 -3.31
C MET A 208 -9.86 1.62 -3.37
N ILE A 209 -9.40 0.47 -2.84
CA ILE A 209 -10.09 -0.83 -2.89
C ILE A 209 -10.23 -1.44 -1.49
N HIS A 210 -11.41 -1.27 -0.89
CA HIS A 210 -11.89 -2.07 0.24
C HIS A 210 -13.43 -2.18 0.22
N PRO A 211 -13.98 -3.16 -0.53
CA PRO A 211 -15.43 -3.30 -0.74
C PRO A 211 -16.20 -3.62 0.53
N ASN A 212 -17.04 -2.65 0.94
CA ASN A 212 -18.17 -2.89 1.83
C ASN A 212 -19.48 -2.65 1.07
N MET A 213 -19.80 -3.62 0.21
CA MET A 213 -20.88 -3.68 -0.81
C MET A 213 -20.55 -3.13 -2.21
N ALA A 214 -19.31 -2.73 -2.46
CA ALA A 214 -18.55 -2.80 -3.72
C ALA A 214 -17.30 -1.89 -3.55
N THR A 215 -16.17 -2.19 -4.20
CA THR A 215 -15.04 -1.24 -4.40
C THR A 215 -14.36 -1.42 -5.73
N LEU A 216 -14.86 -0.70 -6.75
CA LEU A 216 -14.60 -0.88 -8.19
C LEU A 216 -15.83 -0.53 -9.03
N LEU A 217 -15.62 -0.44 -10.35
CA LEU A 217 -16.72 -0.57 -11.32
C LEU A 217 -16.62 -1.93 -11.99
N GLY A 218 -17.71 -2.71 -11.96
CA GLY A 218 -17.80 -4.01 -12.60
C GLY A 218 -19.12 -4.16 -13.36
N VAL A 219 -19.08 -4.75 -14.54
CA VAL A 219 -20.28 -5.11 -15.32
C VAL A 219 -20.15 -6.56 -15.76
N ILE A 220 -21.20 -7.33 -15.50
CA ILE A 220 -21.35 -8.73 -15.88
C ILE A 220 -22.59 -8.85 -16.77
N ALA A 221 -22.48 -9.58 -17.87
CA ALA A 221 -23.56 -9.85 -18.80
C ALA A 221 -23.67 -11.36 -19.03
N THR A 222 -24.90 -11.87 -19.15
CA THR A 222 -25.17 -13.26 -19.51
C THR A 222 -26.40 -13.39 -20.40
N ASP A 223 -26.38 -14.38 -21.28
CA ASP A 223 -27.51 -14.72 -22.16
C ASP A 223 -28.45 -15.77 -21.55
N ALA A 224 -28.23 -16.16 -20.29
CA ALA A 224 -29.14 -17.03 -19.54
C ALA A 224 -30.45 -16.31 -19.16
N PRO A 225 -31.61 -16.99 -19.24
CA PRO A 225 -32.90 -16.42 -18.85
C PRO A 225 -33.05 -16.45 -17.33
N ILE A 226 -32.75 -15.35 -16.64
CA ILE A 226 -32.82 -15.28 -15.18
C ILE A 226 -33.92 -14.31 -14.78
N SER A 227 -34.80 -14.75 -13.88
CA SER A 227 -35.88 -13.91 -13.38
C SER A 227 -35.34 -12.67 -12.64
N SER A 228 -36.03 -11.54 -12.82
CA SER A 228 -35.63 -10.27 -12.20
C SER A 228 -35.73 -10.27 -10.67
N SER A 229 -36.52 -11.18 -10.09
CA SER A 229 -36.62 -11.37 -8.64
C SER A 229 -35.43 -12.15 -8.07
N ALA A 230 -34.87 -13.10 -8.81
CA ALA A 230 -33.72 -13.90 -8.38
C ALA A 230 -32.38 -13.16 -8.51
N LEU A 231 -32.27 -12.26 -9.49
CA LEU A 231 -31.02 -11.54 -9.83
C LEU A 231 -30.36 -10.82 -8.64
N PRO A 232 -31.09 -10.04 -7.80
CA PRO A 232 -30.48 -9.34 -6.67
C PRO A 232 -29.87 -10.27 -5.63
N SER A 233 -30.55 -11.37 -5.31
CA SER A 233 -30.12 -12.34 -4.29
C SER A 233 -28.86 -13.09 -4.74
N VAL A 234 -28.87 -13.60 -5.97
CA VAL A 234 -27.73 -14.33 -6.53
C VAL A 234 -26.51 -13.42 -6.74
N LEU A 235 -26.72 -12.17 -7.19
CA LEU A 235 -25.65 -11.20 -7.33
C LEU A 235 -25.05 -10.83 -5.97
N LYS A 236 -25.89 -10.56 -4.96
CA LYS A 236 -25.40 -10.26 -3.61
C LYS A 236 -24.57 -11.40 -3.05
N HIS A 237 -25.04 -12.64 -3.18
CA HIS A 237 -24.31 -13.82 -2.73
C HIS A 237 -22.92 -13.93 -3.37
N ALA A 238 -22.85 -13.76 -4.70
CA ALA A 238 -21.60 -13.81 -5.44
C ALA A 238 -20.65 -12.68 -5.03
N VAL A 239 -21.15 -11.44 -4.98
CA VAL A 239 -20.37 -10.25 -4.60
C VAL A 239 -19.84 -10.36 -3.17
N ASP A 240 -20.63 -10.87 -2.22
CA ASP A 240 -20.22 -11.04 -0.83
C ASP A 240 -19.02 -12.00 -0.67
N ARG A 241 -18.88 -12.97 -1.59
CA ARG A 241 -17.83 -14.00 -1.61
C ARG A 241 -16.72 -13.73 -2.63
N SER A 242 -16.78 -12.61 -3.35
CA SER A 242 -15.77 -12.21 -4.33
C SER A 242 -15.27 -10.80 -4.08
N PHE A 243 -15.99 -9.80 -4.58
CA PHE A 243 -15.60 -8.41 -4.52
C PHE A 243 -15.58 -7.91 -3.06
N ASN A 244 -16.55 -8.26 -2.20
CA ASN A 244 -16.48 -7.98 -0.75
C ASN A 244 -15.48 -8.83 0.03
N SER A 245 -14.62 -9.57 -0.67
CA SER A 245 -13.56 -10.40 -0.11
C SER A 245 -12.19 -10.00 -0.66
N ILE A 246 -12.01 -8.78 -1.19
CA ILE A 246 -10.70 -8.25 -1.62
C ILE A 246 -10.35 -6.94 -0.91
N THR A 247 -9.06 -6.60 -0.81
CA THR A 247 -8.63 -5.25 -0.44
C THR A 247 -7.23 -4.95 -0.99
N ILE A 248 -6.99 -3.70 -1.39
CA ILE A 248 -5.65 -3.22 -1.74
C ILE A 248 -5.10 -2.37 -0.60
N ASP A 249 -5.81 -1.30 -0.24
CA ASP A 249 -5.34 -0.23 0.65
C ASP A 249 -6.23 -0.01 1.90
N GLY A 250 -7.41 -0.62 1.94
CA GLY A 250 -8.34 -0.45 3.06
C GLY A 250 -9.40 0.65 2.84
N ASP A 251 -9.38 1.35 1.70
CA ASP A 251 -10.27 2.48 1.44
C ASP A 251 -11.49 2.12 0.58
N THR A 252 -12.70 2.37 1.10
CA THR A 252 -13.96 2.16 0.37
C THR A 252 -14.33 3.38 -0.47
N SER A 253 -14.42 3.22 -1.80
CA SER A 253 -14.73 4.30 -2.74
C SER A 253 -16.19 4.79 -2.66
N THR A 254 -16.41 5.99 -3.21
CA THR A 254 -17.71 6.68 -3.29
C THR A 254 -18.58 6.23 -4.48
N ASN A 255 -18.02 5.45 -5.41
CA ASN A 255 -18.61 5.17 -6.73
C ASN A 255 -18.96 3.71 -6.97
N ASP A 256 -18.70 2.86 -6.00
CA ASP A 256 -18.54 1.45 -6.31
C ASP A 256 -19.84 0.80 -6.73
N THR A 257 -19.76 0.05 -7.83
CA THR A 257 -20.93 -0.51 -8.50
C THR A 257 -20.54 -1.81 -9.21
N VAL A 258 -21.24 -2.89 -8.92
CA VAL A 258 -21.21 -4.13 -9.71
C VAL A 258 -22.60 -4.37 -10.28
N ALA A 259 -22.74 -4.34 -11.61
CA ALA A 259 -24.00 -4.58 -12.30
C ALA A 259 -24.00 -5.95 -13.01
N LEU A 260 -25.12 -6.66 -12.97
CA LEU A 260 -25.38 -7.90 -13.70
C LEU A 260 -26.60 -7.70 -14.61
N LEU A 261 -26.45 -7.99 -15.90
CA LEU A 261 -27.51 -7.97 -16.90
C LEU A 261 -27.71 -9.38 -17.49
N ALA A 262 -28.96 -9.83 -17.53
CA ALA A 262 -29.36 -11.13 -18.07
C ALA A 262 -30.47 -10.94 -19.11
N ASN A 263 -30.22 -11.29 -20.38
CA ASN A 263 -31.14 -11.00 -21.49
C ASN A 263 -31.93 -12.23 -22.00
N GLY A 264 -31.55 -13.45 -21.58
CA GLY A 264 -32.24 -14.68 -21.94
C GLY A 264 -32.13 -15.13 -23.41
N MET A 265 -31.24 -14.56 -24.22
CA MET A 265 -31.17 -14.85 -25.66
C MET A 265 -30.66 -16.25 -26.00
N ALA A 266 -30.01 -16.96 -25.07
CA ALA A 266 -29.68 -18.38 -25.26
C ALA A 266 -30.91 -19.29 -25.13
N GLY A 267 -32.05 -18.77 -24.63
CA GLY A 267 -33.28 -19.52 -24.42
C GLY A 267 -33.20 -20.51 -23.25
N GLY A 268 -34.04 -21.54 -23.29
CA GLY A 268 -34.18 -22.50 -22.19
C GLY A 268 -35.14 -22.04 -21.08
N LYS A 269 -35.13 -22.75 -19.96
CA LYS A 269 -36.05 -22.50 -18.85
C LYS A 269 -35.55 -21.34 -17.97
N GLU A 270 -36.45 -20.45 -17.59
CA GLU A 270 -36.12 -19.31 -16.72
C GLU A 270 -35.64 -19.76 -15.33
N VAL A 271 -34.52 -19.19 -14.89
CA VAL A 271 -33.91 -19.41 -13.58
C VAL A 271 -34.63 -18.58 -12.51
N THR A 272 -35.16 -19.28 -11.51
CA THR A 272 -35.93 -18.71 -10.40
C THR A 272 -35.41 -19.24 -9.05
N GLU A 273 -35.54 -18.46 -7.98
CA GLU A 273 -35.05 -18.85 -6.65
C GLU A 273 -35.63 -20.21 -6.21
N GLY A 274 -34.83 -21.00 -5.49
CA GLY A 274 -35.23 -22.32 -5.00
C GLY A 274 -35.19 -23.44 -6.05
N THR A 275 -34.72 -23.17 -7.28
CA THR A 275 -34.53 -24.20 -8.31
C THR A 275 -33.09 -24.72 -8.37
N PRO A 276 -32.84 -25.94 -8.87
CA PRO A 276 -31.47 -26.44 -9.09
C PRO A 276 -30.64 -25.54 -10.01
N ASP A 277 -31.28 -24.90 -11.00
CA ASP A 277 -30.62 -23.96 -11.90
C ASP A 277 -30.18 -22.68 -11.19
N TYR A 278 -30.92 -22.22 -10.18
CA TYR A 278 -30.52 -21.07 -9.38
C TYR A 278 -29.25 -21.36 -8.58
N GLU A 279 -29.17 -22.53 -7.96
CA GLU A 279 -27.97 -22.97 -7.23
C GLU A 279 -26.77 -23.13 -8.19
N ALA A 280 -26.98 -23.77 -9.34
CA ALA A 280 -25.95 -23.91 -10.37
C ALA A 280 -25.46 -22.55 -10.91
N PHE A 281 -26.38 -21.63 -11.21
CA PHE A 281 -26.02 -20.29 -11.67
C PHE A 281 -25.33 -19.48 -10.57
N ARG A 282 -25.76 -19.59 -9.31
CA ARG A 282 -25.10 -18.94 -8.17
C ARG A 282 -23.64 -19.37 -8.07
N ASP A 283 -23.36 -20.66 -8.20
CA ASP A 283 -22.00 -21.19 -8.10
C ASP A 283 -21.14 -20.72 -9.30
N VAL A 284 -21.71 -20.72 -10.51
CA VAL A 284 -21.07 -20.15 -11.71
C VAL A 284 -20.75 -18.66 -11.51
N LEU A 285 -21.73 -17.87 -11.09
CA LEU A 285 -21.57 -16.42 -10.89
C LEU A 285 -20.57 -16.11 -9.78
N THR A 286 -20.58 -16.88 -8.69
CA THR A 286 -19.65 -16.70 -7.55
C THR A 286 -18.22 -16.97 -7.99
N LYS A 287 -17.97 -18.09 -8.69
CA LYS A 287 -16.65 -18.40 -9.23
C LYS A 287 -16.19 -17.35 -10.24
N PHE A 288 -17.06 -16.99 -11.17
CA PHE A 288 -16.78 -15.96 -12.19
C PHE A 288 -16.42 -14.61 -11.56
N SER A 289 -17.21 -14.18 -10.57
CA SER A 289 -16.98 -12.93 -9.85
C SER A 289 -15.71 -12.97 -9.00
N THR A 290 -15.35 -14.13 -8.45
CA THR A 290 -14.09 -14.34 -7.71
C THR A 290 -12.88 -14.13 -8.61
N GLU A 291 -12.88 -14.74 -9.80
CA GLU A 291 -11.78 -14.57 -10.76
C GLU A 291 -11.63 -13.09 -11.17
N LEU A 292 -12.74 -12.38 -11.42
CA LEU A 292 -12.70 -10.94 -11.71
C LEU A 292 -12.16 -10.12 -10.52
N ALA A 293 -12.55 -10.44 -9.30
CA ALA A 293 -12.07 -9.76 -8.10
C ALA A 293 -10.56 -9.98 -7.89
N GLN A 294 -10.06 -11.19 -8.17
CA GLN A 294 -8.64 -11.49 -8.08
C GLN A 294 -7.80 -10.72 -9.10
N LEU A 295 -8.32 -10.45 -10.30
CA LEU A 295 -7.63 -9.60 -11.28
C LEU A 295 -7.39 -8.17 -10.76
N ILE A 296 -8.25 -7.67 -9.86
CA ILE A 296 -8.07 -6.37 -9.20
C ILE A 296 -6.92 -6.42 -8.20
N VAL A 297 -6.87 -7.47 -7.39
CA VAL A 297 -5.77 -7.69 -6.43
C VAL A 297 -4.44 -7.80 -7.15
N ARG A 298 -4.41 -8.54 -8.26
CA ARG A 298 -3.22 -8.70 -9.11
C ARG A 298 -2.81 -7.43 -9.83
N ASP A 299 -3.68 -6.43 -9.92
CA ASP A 299 -3.39 -5.11 -10.48
C ASP A 299 -3.28 -4.03 -9.41
N GLY A 300 -3.19 -4.40 -8.13
CA GLY A 300 -3.04 -3.44 -7.04
C GLY A 300 -1.91 -2.44 -7.32
N GLU A 301 -2.11 -1.17 -6.98
CA GLU A 301 -1.10 -0.13 -7.17
C GLU A 301 0.20 -0.52 -6.44
N GLY A 302 1.29 -0.65 -7.21
CA GLY A 302 2.57 -1.17 -6.74
C GLY A 302 2.60 -2.67 -6.37
N ALA A 303 1.52 -3.44 -6.46
CA ALA A 303 1.48 -4.82 -5.98
C ALA A 303 2.49 -5.75 -6.69
N THR A 304 3.33 -6.41 -5.89
CA THR A 304 4.27 -7.44 -6.36
C THR A 304 3.82 -8.86 -6.01
N LYS A 305 2.92 -8.99 -5.03
CA LYS A 305 2.38 -10.27 -4.56
C LYS A 305 0.86 -10.32 -4.60
N PHE A 306 0.34 -11.52 -4.82
CA PHE A 306 -1.06 -11.88 -4.63
C PHE A 306 -1.17 -12.80 -3.41
N VAL A 307 -1.93 -12.37 -2.41
CA VAL A 307 -2.01 -13.06 -1.13
C VAL A 307 -3.45 -13.48 -0.85
N THR A 308 -3.63 -14.78 -0.63
CA THR A 308 -4.87 -15.38 -0.14
C THR A 308 -4.77 -15.51 1.37
N ILE A 309 -5.72 -14.95 2.11
CA ILE A 309 -5.85 -15.12 3.55
C ILE A 309 -7.07 -16.00 3.78
N LYS A 310 -6.84 -17.18 4.34
CA LYS A 310 -7.88 -18.16 4.61
C LYS A 310 -7.98 -18.36 6.12
N VAL A 311 -9.14 -18.05 6.68
CA VAL A 311 -9.46 -18.28 8.09
C VAL A 311 -10.44 -19.42 8.17
N VAL A 312 -10.09 -20.49 8.88
CA VAL A 312 -10.87 -21.72 9.02
C VAL A 312 -11.06 -22.08 10.49
N ASP A 313 -11.87 -23.11 10.73
CA ASP A 313 -12.16 -23.66 12.06
C ASP A 313 -12.72 -22.58 13.00
N SER A 314 -13.53 -21.66 12.46
CA SER A 314 -14.13 -20.53 13.16
C SER A 314 -15.54 -20.87 13.66
N ALA A 315 -15.95 -20.30 14.80
CA ALA A 315 -17.31 -20.41 15.32
C ALA A 315 -18.37 -19.79 14.39
N SER A 316 -18.01 -18.74 13.65
CA SER A 316 -18.91 -18.00 12.74
C SER A 316 -18.20 -17.61 11.43
N GLU A 317 -18.97 -17.50 10.32
CA GLU A 317 -18.45 -17.00 9.04
C GLU A 317 -18.12 -15.50 9.14
N GLU A 318 -18.92 -14.72 9.85
CA GLU A 318 -18.69 -13.29 10.10
C GLU A 318 -17.40 -13.05 10.90
N ALA A 319 -17.13 -13.89 11.89
CA ALA A 319 -15.89 -13.89 12.66
C ALA A 319 -14.69 -14.14 11.75
N ALA A 320 -14.73 -15.24 10.99
CA ALA A 320 -13.68 -15.62 10.06
C ALA A 320 -13.41 -14.50 9.04
N ARG A 321 -14.48 -13.87 8.53
CA ARG A 321 -14.37 -12.78 7.56
C ARG A 321 -13.75 -11.52 8.19
N ARG A 322 -14.12 -11.17 9.42
CA ARG A 322 -13.53 -10.03 10.15
C ARG A 322 -12.04 -10.25 10.41
N VAL A 323 -11.66 -11.45 10.86
CA VAL A 323 -10.25 -11.84 11.04
C VAL A 323 -9.49 -11.73 9.72
N ALA A 324 -9.98 -12.37 8.66
CA ALA A 324 -9.32 -12.39 7.35
C ALA A 324 -9.16 -10.98 6.77
N SER A 325 -10.23 -10.18 6.83
CA SER A 325 -10.24 -8.78 6.38
C SER A 325 -9.27 -7.89 7.19
N THR A 326 -9.13 -8.16 8.48
CA THR A 326 -8.21 -7.40 9.36
C THR A 326 -6.75 -7.70 9.04
N ILE A 327 -6.40 -8.98 8.89
CA ILE A 327 -5.07 -9.38 8.43
C ILE A 327 -4.78 -8.76 7.06
N ALA A 328 -5.77 -8.79 6.15
CA ALA A 328 -5.66 -8.30 4.78
C ALA A 328 -5.40 -6.79 4.67
N ARG A 329 -5.79 -6.00 5.67
CA ARG A 329 -5.60 -4.54 5.75
C ARG A 329 -4.38 -4.12 6.55
N SER A 330 -3.77 -5.02 7.33
CA SER A 330 -2.66 -4.69 8.23
C SER A 330 -1.45 -4.19 7.44
N PRO A 331 -1.03 -2.92 7.59
CA PRO A 331 0.14 -2.40 6.90
C PRO A 331 1.41 -3.17 7.28
N LEU A 332 1.51 -3.63 8.53
CA LEU A 332 2.63 -4.42 9.01
C LEU A 332 2.70 -5.79 8.34
N VAL A 333 1.58 -6.47 8.14
CA VAL A 333 1.55 -7.74 7.41
C VAL A 333 1.92 -7.51 5.94
N LYS A 334 1.32 -6.51 5.29
CA LYS A 334 1.55 -6.21 3.86
C LYS A 334 2.98 -5.76 3.55
N THR A 335 3.61 -5.02 4.45
CA THR A 335 5.03 -4.64 4.33
C THR A 335 5.99 -5.79 4.65
N ALA A 336 5.65 -6.68 5.59
CA ALA A 336 6.44 -7.89 5.84
C ALA A 336 6.43 -8.82 4.62
N LEU A 337 5.27 -8.99 3.99
CA LEU A 337 5.12 -9.75 2.75
C LEU A 337 5.98 -9.17 1.61
N TYR A 338 6.03 -7.84 1.49
CA TYR A 338 6.89 -7.16 0.52
C TYR A 338 8.38 -7.39 0.81
N GLY A 339 8.78 -7.21 2.07
CA GLY A 339 10.16 -7.44 2.54
C GLY A 339 10.56 -8.91 2.61
N LYS A 340 9.69 -9.84 2.19
CA LYS A 340 9.87 -11.29 2.32
C LYS A 340 10.24 -11.71 3.76
N ASP A 341 9.70 -11.01 4.73
CA ASP A 341 9.85 -11.28 6.15
C ASP A 341 8.73 -12.23 6.62
N ALA A 342 9.11 -13.39 7.15
CA ALA A 342 8.21 -14.44 7.64
C ALA A 342 7.59 -14.10 9.01
N ASN A 343 7.09 -12.89 9.13
CA ASN A 343 6.67 -12.29 10.39
C ASN A 343 5.27 -12.73 10.81
N TRP A 344 5.14 -13.99 11.19
CA TRP A 344 3.89 -14.55 11.71
C TRP A 344 3.39 -13.83 12.97
N GLY A 345 4.28 -13.18 13.73
CA GLY A 345 3.90 -12.32 14.85
C GLY A 345 3.00 -11.15 14.44
N ARG A 346 3.23 -10.53 13.27
CA ARG A 346 2.35 -9.48 12.73
C ARG A 346 0.99 -10.02 12.30
N ILE A 347 0.94 -11.26 11.81
CA ILE A 347 -0.31 -11.95 11.43
C ILE A 347 -1.11 -12.28 12.70
N LEU A 348 -0.45 -12.81 13.73
CA LEU A 348 -1.07 -13.12 15.01
C LEU A 348 -1.55 -11.85 15.72
N CYS A 349 -0.77 -10.77 15.70
CA CYS A 349 -1.19 -9.46 16.19
C CYS A 349 -2.47 -8.99 15.51
N ALA A 350 -2.51 -9.03 14.16
CA ALA A 350 -3.71 -8.68 13.39
C ALA A 350 -4.91 -9.58 13.66
N THR A 351 -4.68 -10.87 13.89
CA THR A 351 -5.71 -11.81 14.32
C THR A 351 -6.26 -11.40 15.69
N GLY A 352 -5.37 -11.14 16.65
CA GLY A 352 -5.73 -10.77 18.02
C GLY A 352 -6.56 -9.50 18.13
N TYR A 353 -6.26 -8.46 17.33
CA TYR A 353 -7.04 -7.22 17.37
C TYR A 353 -8.29 -7.19 16.48
N SER A 354 -8.56 -8.26 15.70
CA SER A 354 -9.63 -8.26 14.70
C SER A 354 -11.06 -8.24 15.26
N LEU A 355 -11.23 -8.66 16.51
CA LEU A 355 -12.52 -8.79 17.18
C LEU A 355 -12.56 -8.09 18.56
N ILE A 356 -11.61 -7.19 18.84
CA ILE A 356 -11.59 -6.43 20.10
C ILE A 356 -12.76 -5.43 20.12
N SER A 357 -13.43 -5.33 21.26
CA SER A 357 -14.47 -4.33 21.56
C SER A 357 -13.91 -2.90 21.58
N GLU A 358 -14.76 -1.89 21.37
CA GLU A 358 -14.29 -0.50 21.47
C GLU A 358 -13.72 -0.18 22.87
N PRO A 359 -12.80 0.80 23.01
CA PRO A 359 -12.11 1.10 24.27
C PRO A 359 -13.01 1.41 25.48
N SER A 360 -14.28 1.74 25.24
CA SER A 360 -15.30 2.04 26.24
C SER A 360 -16.12 0.82 26.70
N GLU A 361 -15.94 -0.33 26.04
CA GLU A 361 -16.60 -1.59 26.38
C GLU A 361 -15.65 -2.45 27.23
N PRO A 362 -16.17 -3.28 28.17
CA PRO A 362 -15.35 -4.21 28.91
C PRO A 362 -14.55 -5.10 27.94
N ILE A 363 -13.33 -5.46 28.31
CA ILE A 363 -12.60 -6.55 27.64
C ILE A 363 -13.45 -7.80 27.81
N ASN A 364 -14.25 -8.11 26.80
CA ASN A 364 -14.91 -9.38 26.71
C ASN A 364 -13.87 -10.37 26.21
N ASP A 365 -13.75 -11.54 26.86
CA ASP A 365 -13.22 -12.71 26.19
C ASP A 365 -13.97 -12.83 24.88
N VAL A 366 -13.28 -12.59 23.76
CA VAL A 366 -13.90 -12.74 22.44
C VAL A 366 -14.05 -14.25 22.24
N PRO A 367 -15.26 -14.81 22.28
CA PRO A 367 -15.45 -16.26 22.38
C PRO A 367 -14.98 -17.02 21.12
N GLU A 368 -14.65 -16.30 20.05
CA GLU A 368 -14.32 -16.84 18.73
C GLU A 368 -12.81 -16.99 18.49
N ILE A 369 -11.94 -16.33 19.28
CA ILE A 369 -10.47 -16.44 19.19
C ILE A 369 -9.94 -16.95 20.52
N VAL A 370 -9.38 -18.17 20.52
CA VAL A 370 -8.71 -18.76 21.68
C VAL A 370 -7.22 -18.88 21.33
N PRO A 371 -6.32 -18.09 21.95
CA PRO A 371 -4.89 -18.10 21.62
C PRO A 371 -4.28 -19.50 21.61
N GLU A 372 -4.59 -20.33 22.61
CA GLU A 372 -4.09 -21.70 22.80
C GLU A 372 -4.63 -22.70 21.76
N LYS A 373 -5.59 -22.30 20.92
CA LYS A 373 -6.11 -23.11 19.81
C LYS A 373 -5.77 -22.53 18.45
N THR A 374 -5.16 -21.35 18.42
CA THR A 374 -4.90 -20.63 17.17
C THR A 374 -3.65 -21.18 16.49
N ASN A 375 -3.75 -21.42 15.19
CA ASN A 375 -2.64 -21.88 14.36
C ASN A 375 -2.45 -20.91 13.19
N VAL A 376 -1.20 -20.72 12.77
CA VAL A 376 -0.84 -19.87 11.61
C VAL A 376 0.16 -20.61 10.75
N SER A 377 -0.08 -20.63 9.44
CA SER A 377 0.79 -21.30 8.47
C SER A 377 0.93 -20.48 7.19
N PHE A 378 2.05 -20.69 6.50
CA PHE A 378 2.17 -20.34 5.08
C PHE A 378 1.93 -21.58 4.22
N VAL A 379 1.02 -21.44 3.27
CA VAL A 379 0.71 -22.47 2.29
C VAL A 379 1.25 -21.99 0.93
N PRO A 380 2.30 -22.65 0.41
CA PRO A 380 2.87 -22.29 -0.89
C PRO A 380 1.99 -22.76 -2.04
N THR A 381 1.99 -22.01 -3.14
CA THR A 381 1.16 -22.32 -4.32
C THR A 381 1.83 -23.25 -5.32
N ASP A 382 3.09 -23.63 -5.08
CA ASP A 382 3.87 -24.56 -5.92
C ASP A 382 3.56 -26.05 -5.63
N GLY A 383 2.65 -26.33 -4.68
CA GLY A 383 2.21 -27.68 -4.32
C GLY A 383 3.08 -28.38 -3.28
N THR A 384 4.08 -27.70 -2.73
CA THR A 384 4.90 -28.21 -1.63
C THR A 384 4.18 -28.12 -0.28
N ALA A 385 4.78 -28.68 0.77
CA ALA A 385 4.15 -28.80 2.09
C ALA A 385 3.88 -27.44 2.76
N GLU A 386 2.78 -27.38 3.50
CA GLU A 386 2.43 -26.28 4.42
C GLU A 386 3.55 -26.05 5.44
N LEU A 387 3.99 -24.80 5.58
CA LEU A 387 4.92 -24.38 6.61
C LEU A 387 4.14 -23.86 7.82
N LYS A 388 4.12 -24.64 8.90
CA LYS A 388 3.50 -24.25 10.16
C LYS A 388 4.39 -23.26 10.90
N LEU A 389 3.81 -22.15 11.34
CA LEU A 389 4.52 -21.06 12.02
C LEU A 389 4.12 -20.99 13.50
N LEU A 390 2.83 -21.22 13.77
CA LEU A 390 2.24 -21.27 15.11
C LEU A 390 1.32 -22.48 15.19
N VAL A 391 1.44 -23.28 16.24
CA VAL A 391 0.58 -24.44 16.49
C VAL A 391 0.02 -24.36 17.91
N ASN A 392 -1.31 -24.39 18.05
CA ASN A 392 -2.00 -24.29 19.34
C ASN A 392 -1.50 -23.13 20.23
N GLY A 393 -1.27 -21.96 19.63
CA GLY A 393 -0.77 -20.77 20.34
C GLY A 393 0.72 -20.78 20.65
N GLU A 394 1.46 -21.84 20.33
CA GLU A 394 2.89 -21.94 20.56
C GLU A 394 3.69 -21.78 19.25
N PRO A 395 4.83 -21.08 19.26
CA PRO A 395 5.67 -20.91 18.07
C PRO A 395 6.35 -22.23 17.70
N GLU A 396 6.29 -22.59 16.42
CA GLU A 396 7.06 -23.71 15.88
C GLU A 396 8.51 -23.29 15.61
N GLN A 397 9.42 -24.27 15.54
CA GLN A 397 10.77 -24.02 15.06
C GLN A 397 10.73 -23.81 13.53
N VAL A 398 10.54 -22.55 13.12
CA VAL A 398 10.37 -22.18 11.70
C VAL A 398 11.68 -22.39 10.93
N ASP A 399 11.61 -23.17 9.85
CA ASP A 399 12.66 -23.20 8.83
C ASP A 399 12.64 -21.88 8.04
N GLU A 400 13.55 -20.97 8.40
CA GLU A 400 13.62 -19.65 7.77
C GLU A 400 14.01 -19.69 6.29
N ALA A 401 14.82 -20.67 5.87
CA ALA A 401 15.17 -20.81 4.46
C ALA A 401 13.92 -21.18 3.67
N ARG A 402 13.14 -22.13 4.19
CA ARG A 402 11.87 -22.51 3.59
C ARG A 402 10.86 -21.37 3.59
N ALA A 403 10.77 -20.61 4.67
CA ALA A 403 9.88 -19.45 4.74
C ALA A 403 10.23 -18.39 3.67
N ALA A 404 11.53 -18.12 3.46
CA ALA A 404 12.01 -17.21 2.43
C ALA A 404 11.64 -17.69 1.02
N GLU A 405 11.83 -18.97 0.70
CA GLU A 405 11.43 -19.55 -0.59
C GLU A 405 9.93 -19.36 -0.86
N ILE A 406 9.08 -19.65 0.14
CA ILE A 406 7.63 -19.48 0.04
C ILE A 406 7.29 -18.00 -0.19
N LEU A 407 7.95 -17.09 0.53
CA LEU A 407 7.77 -15.65 0.38
C LEU A 407 8.40 -15.08 -0.89
N GLU A 408 9.13 -15.85 -1.69
CA GLU A 408 9.60 -15.41 -3.01
C GLU A 408 8.55 -15.58 -4.11
N LEU A 409 7.57 -16.47 -3.89
CA LEU A 409 6.49 -16.70 -4.83
C LEU A 409 5.64 -15.42 -5.04
N GLU A 410 5.16 -15.22 -6.28
CA GLU A 410 4.18 -14.16 -6.60
C GLU A 410 2.88 -14.41 -5.83
N ASP A 411 2.48 -15.68 -5.71
CA ASP A 411 1.25 -16.10 -5.06
C ASP A 411 1.56 -16.78 -3.72
N LEU A 412 0.83 -16.40 -2.67
CA LEU A 412 0.99 -16.93 -1.32
C LEU A 412 -0.37 -17.15 -0.67
N GLU A 413 -0.51 -18.21 0.13
CA GLU A 413 -1.63 -18.37 1.06
C GLU A 413 -1.16 -18.28 2.52
N ILE A 414 -1.86 -17.46 3.30
CA ILE A 414 -1.78 -17.38 4.75
C ILE A 414 -2.99 -18.13 5.30
N LEU A 415 -2.75 -19.20 6.03
CA LEU A 415 -3.80 -20.02 6.65
C LEU A 415 -3.83 -19.77 8.15
N VAL A 416 -4.98 -19.36 8.67
CA VAL A 416 -5.24 -19.18 10.10
C VAL A 416 -6.34 -20.15 10.52
N ARG A 417 -6.06 -20.99 11.52
CA ARG A 417 -7.05 -21.92 12.10
C ARG A 417 -7.39 -21.47 13.50
N LEU A 418 -8.66 -21.16 13.77
CA LEU A 418 -9.07 -20.64 15.09
C LEU A 418 -9.39 -21.77 16.09
N GLY A 419 -9.78 -22.96 15.62
CA GLY A 419 -10.10 -24.10 16.49
C GLY A 419 -11.36 -23.91 17.33
N THR A 420 -12.26 -23.03 16.92
CA THR A 420 -13.50 -22.65 17.63
C THR A 420 -14.78 -23.12 16.94
N GLY A 421 -14.72 -23.63 15.70
CA GLY A 421 -15.89 -24.18 15.00
C GLY A 421 -15.57 -24.82 13.64
N ASP A 422 -16.52 -24.78 12.71
CA ASP A 422 -16.45 -25.40 11.37
C ASP A 422 -16.61 -24.39 10.22
N LYS A 423 -16.69 -23.09 10.53
CA LYS A 423 -16.89 -22.03 9.54
C LYS A 423 -15.56 -21.50 9.03
N GLN A 424 -15.61 -20.89 7.83
CA GLN A 424 -14.44 -20.35 7.17
C GLN A 424 -14.76 -19.11 6.34
N ALA A 425 -13.74 -18.30 6.08
CA ALA A 425 -13.79 -17.20 5.12
C ALA A 425 -12.44 -17.06 4.41
N THR A 426 -12.50 -16.57 3.17
CA THR A 426 -11.31 -16.27 2.36
C THR A 426 -11.33 -14.80 2.01
N TYR A 427 -10.16 -14.17 2.03
CA TYR A 427 -9.94 -12.79 1.64
C TYR A 427 -8.69 -12.69 0.75
N TRP A 428 -8.67 -11.79 -0.22
CA TRP A 428 -7.51 -11.58 -1.08
C TRP A 428 -6.95 -10.17 -0.94
N THR A 429 -5.63 -10.07 -0.90
CA THR A 429 -4.92 -8.79 -0.76
C THR A 429 -3.59 -8.85 -1.50
N CYS A 430 -2.90 -7.72 -1.56
CA CYS A 430 -1.53 -7.63 -2.07
C CYS A 430 -0.57 -7.17 -0.97
N ASP A 431 0.70 -7.04 -1.31
CA ASP A 431 1.72 -6.39 -0.50
C ASP A 431 1.72 -4.85 -0.68
N TYR A 432 2.51 -4.14 0.14
CA TYR A 432 2.79 -2.71 -0.04
C TYR A 432 4.23 -2.51 -0.50
N SER A 433 4.42 -2.01 -1.72
CA SER A 433 5.73 -1.86 -2.36
C SER A 433 6.23 -0.41 -2.45
N HIS A 434 7.39 -0.23 -3.09
CA HIS A 434 8.16 1.00 -3.22
C HIS A 434 7.53 2.17 -4.03
N GLU A 435 6.23 2.21 -4.36
CA GLU A 435 5.57 3.44 -4.84
C GLU A 435 5.35 4.48 -3.70
N TYR A 436 6.34 4.56 -2.81
CA TYR A 436 6.49 5.48 -1.69
C TYR A 436 7.33 6.70 -2.11
N MET A 437 7.00 7.90 -1.60
CA MET A 437 7.70 9.16 -1.87
C MET A 437 9.22 9.05 -1.64
N VAL A 438 9.66 8.19 -0.71
CA VAL A 438 11.08 7.91 -0.43
C VAL A 438 11.85 7.46 -1.68
N GLU A 439 11.28 6.53 -2.46
CA GLU A 439 11.94 6.00 -3.66
C GLU A 439 11.65 6.86 -4.88
N LYS A 440 10.41 7.37 -5.00
CA LYS A 440 10.03 8.30 -6.09
C LYS A 440 10.93 9.53 -6.15
N TYR A 441 11.30 10.07 -4.98
CA TYR A 441 12.20 11.20 -4.85
C TYR A 441 13.61 10.80 -4.38
N ARG A 442 14.06 9.56 -4.64
CA ARG A 442 15.45 9.21 -4.40
C ARG A 442 16.35 10.01 -5.37
N PRO A 443 17.35 10.76 -4.89
CA PRO A 443 18.31 11.47 -5.73
C PRO A 443 18.90 10.57 -6.83
N ILE A 444 19.03 11.12 -8.06
CA ILE A 444 19.61 10.42 -9.21
C ILE A 444 21.03 10.90 -9.48
N PHE A 445 21.29 12.18 -9.25
CA PHE A 445 22.59 12.80 -9.41
C PHE A 445 23.20 13.18 -8.06
N LEU A 446 24.54 13.31 -7.99
CA LEU A 446 25.23 13.76 -6.78
C LEU A 446 24.83 15.19 -6.38
N ASP A 447 24.43 16.02 -7.36
CA ASP A 447 23.94 17.39 -7.10
C ASP A 447 22.57 17.42 -6.40
N ASP A 448 21.80 16.35 -6.48
CA ASP A 448 20.48 16.23 -5.84
C ASP A 448 20.58 15.73 -4.39
N VAL A 449 21.76 15.27 -3.96
CA VAL A 449 21.97 14.77 -2.60
C VAL A 449 22.15 15.96 -1.65
N VAL A 450 21.32 16.01 -0.61
CA VAL A 450 21.35 17.09 0.38
C VAL A 450 22.19 16.69 1.59
N GLY A 451 23.00 17.64 2.07
CA GLY A 451 23.87 17.47 3.23
C GLY A 451 25.20 16.77 2.92
N ASN A 452 26.06 16.66 3.94
CA ASN A 452 27.40 16.08 3.82
C ASN A 452 28.21 16.66 2.65
N THR A 453 28.10 17.97 2.42
CA THR A 453 28.57 18.67 1.21
C THR A 453 30.03 18.40 0.89
N GLU A 454 30.92 18.41 1.88
CA GLU A 454 32.34 18.13 1.67
C GLU A 454 32.57 16.72 1.09
N THR A 455 31.85 15.73 1.60
CA THR A 455 31.94 14.35 1.11
C THR A 455 31.34 14.21 -0.28
N ILE A 456 30.21 14.89 -0.55
CA ILE A 456 29.59 14.92 -1.88
C ILE A 456 30.53 15.56 -2.91
N GLU A 457 31.20 16.67 -2.58
CA GLU A 457 32.19 17.29 -3.48
C GLU A 457 33.39 16.37 -3.76
N ARG A 458 33.88 15.63 -2.77
CA ARG A 458 34.89 14.59 -2.99
C ARG A 458 34.40 13.50 -3.94
N LEU A 459 33.14 13.06 -3.81
CA LEU A 459 32.54 12.08 -4.74
C LEU A 459 32.39 12.65 -6.15
N LYS A 460 32.06 13.94 -6.31
CA LYS A 460 31.99 14.61 -7.62
C LYS A 460 33.35 14.68 -8.31
N ILE A 461 34.41 14.99 -7.56
CA ILE A 461 35.79 14.96 -8.08
C ILE A 461 36.13 13.54 -8.56
N ILE A 462 35.81 12.51 -7.76
CA ILE A 462 36.00 11.11 -8.15
C ILE A 462 35.20 10.76 -9.43
N ALA A 463 33.95 11.23 -9.54
CA ALA A 463 33.10 10.99 -10.71
C ALA A 463 33.71 11.61 -11.98
N ARG A 464 34.30 12.80 -11.87
CA ARG A 464 34.94 13.53 -12.96
C ARG A 464 36.26 12.87 -13.39
N ASP A 465 37.12 12.57 -12.43
CA ASP A 465 38.44 11.98 -12.69
C ASP A 465 38.35 10.51 -13.14
N GLY A 466 37.26 9.83 -12.79
CA GLY A 466 36.95 8.46 -13.22
C GLY A 466 37.66 7.36 -12.44
N ASN A 467 38.79 7.67 -11.80
CA ASN A 467 39.57 6.73 -11.00
C ASN A 467 39.10 6.69 -9.54
N MET A 468 38.03 5.93 -9.31
CA MET A 468 37.46 5.73 -7.97
C MET A 468 38.32 4.76 -7.13
N PRO A 469 38.76 5.12 -5.90
CA PRO A 469 39.32 4.15 -4.95
C PRO A 469 38.23 3.25 -4.38
N HIS A 470 38.59 2.17 -3.67
CA HIS A 470 37.57 1.49 -2.84
C HIS A 470 37.07 2.47 -1.78
N VAL A 471 35.77 2.51 -1.50
CA VAL A 471 35.19 3.47 -0.54
C VAL A 471 34.36 2.76 0.52
N ILE A 472 34.40 3.28 1.74
CA ILE A 472 33.47 2.93 2.81
C ILE A 472 32.72 4.21 3.16
N ILE A 473 31.40 4.21 2.98
CA ILE A 473 30.52 5.28 3.44
C ILE A 473 29.87 4.83 4.75
N SER A 474 30.21 5.52 5.84
CA SER A 474 29.71 5.19 7.19
C SER A 474 28.94 6.36 7.80
N GLY A 475 27.83 6.05 8.46
CA GLY A 475 27.03 7.02 9.21
C GLY A 475 25.64 6.48 9.52
N MET A 476 24.82 7.26 10.20
CA MET A 476 23.47 6.85 10.63
C MET A 476 22.53 6.44 9.47
N PRO A 477 21.45 5.70 9.73
CA PRO A 477 20.41 5.42 8.74
C PRO A 477 19.83 6.69 8.10
N GLY A 478 19.30 6.56 6.88
CA GLY A 478 18.49 7.63 6.26
C GLY A 478 19.21 8.91 5.81
N ILE A 479 20.53 9.02 5.98
CA ILE A 479 21.31 10.21 5.58
C ILE A 479 21.90 10.16 4.16
N GLY A 480 21.44 9.23 3.31
CA GLY A 480 21.80 9.18 1.89
C GLY A 480 23.05 8.38 1.51
N LYS A 481 23.54 7.48 2.37
CA LYS A 481 24.75 6.66 2.09
C LYS A 481 24.65 5.86 0.78
N THR A 482 23.67 4.96 0.70
CA THR A 482 23.42 4.11 -0.47
C THR A 482 23.11 4.96 -1.70
N THR A 483 22.28 5.99 -1.52
CA THR A 483 21.94 6.95 -2.57
C THR A 483 23.18 7.59 -3.19
N SER A 484 24.12 8.09 -2.38
CA SER A 484 25.34 8.71 -2.89
C SER A 484 26.22 7.74 -3.68
N VAL A 485 26.31 6.48 -3.26
CA VAL A 485 27.05 5.45 -4.02
C VAL A 485 26.38 5.18 -5.36
N LEU A 486 25.05 5.05 -5.38
CA LEU A 486 24.28 4.83 -6.61
C LEU A 486 24.38 6.02 -7.57
N CYS A 487 24.31 7.26 -7.07
CA CYS A 487 24.51 8.47 -7.85
C CYS A 487 25.93 8.52 -8.45
N LEU A 488 26.95 8.22 -7.65
CA LEU A 488 28.34 8.15 -8.12
C LEU A 488 28.49 7.09 -9.21
N ALA A 489 27.93 5.91 -9.01
CA ALA A 489 27.98 4.81 -9.96
C ALA A 489 27.34 5.17 -11.31
N ARG A 490 26.18 5.85 -11.29
CA ARG A 490 25.51 6.35 -12.50
C ARG A 490 26.37 7.36 -13.24
N GLN A 491 26.99 8.31 -12.54
CA GLN A 491 27.87 9.30 -13.17
C GLN A 491 29.19 8.69 -13.69
N LEU A 492 29.71 7.66 -13.02
CA LEU A 492 30.91 6.94 -13.42
C LEU A 492 30.70 5.99 -14.60
N LEU A 493 29.52 5.44 -14.79
CA LEU A 493 29.32 4.35 -15.76
C LEU A 493 28.34 4.70 -16.88
N GLY A 494 27.50 5.72 -16.69
CA GLY A 494 26.53 6.15 -17.70
C GLY A 494 25.69 4.97 -18.19
N ASP A 495 25.67 4.77 -19.51
CA ASP A 495 24.91 3.68 -20.14
C ASP A 495 25.38 2.28 -19.74
N ALA A 496 26.65 2.13 -19.33
CA ALA A 496 27.22 0.86 -18.89
C ALA A 496 26.81 0.47 -17.46
N TYR A 497 26.06 1.34 -16.74
CA TYR A 497 25.64 1.11 -15.35
C TYR A 497 25.02 -0.28 -15.14
N LYS A 498 24.09 -0.70 -16.01
CA LYS A 498 23.38 -1.98 -15.86
C LYS A 498 24.28 -3.22 -15.95
N GLU A 499 25.39 -3.12 -16.68
CA GLU A 499 26.29 -4.25 -16.92
C GLU A 499 27.52 -4.24 -16.02
N ALA A 500 27.88 -3.05 -15.51
CA ALA A 500 29.11 -2.77 -14.78
C ALA A 500 28.91 -2.43 -13.30
N VAL A 501 27.68 -2.48 -12.79
CA VAL A 501 27.36 -2.37 -11.35
C VAL A 501 26.77 -3.68 -10.84
N LEU A 502 27.27 -4.17 -9.72
CA LEU A 502 26.66 -5.23 -8.92
C LEU A 502 26.28 -4.64 -7.57
N GLU A 503 24.99 -4.52 -7.30
CA GLU A 503 24.45 -4.11 -6.00
C GLU A 503 24.01 -5.35 -5.22
N LEU A 504 24.44 -5.44 -3.95
CA LEU A 504 24.07 -6.50 -3.03
C LEU A 504 23.76 -5.89 -1.66
N ASN A 505 22.68 -6.34 -1.03
CA ASN A 505 22.41 -6.06 0.38
C ASN A 505 22.97 -7.20 1.23
N ALA A 506 23.90 -6.88 2.13
CA ALA A 506 24.63 -7.87 2.90
C ALA A 506 23.80 -8.53 4.02
N SER A 507 22.69 -7.93 4.44
CA SER A 507 21.76 -8.52 5.42
C SER A 507 20.82 -9.54 4.80
N ASP A 508 20.40 -9.34 3.55
CA ASP A 508 19.43 -10.19 2.85
C ASP A 508 20.08 -11.46 2.24
N GLU A 509 21.31 -11.35 1.73
CA GLU A 509 22.02 -12.46 1.08
C GLU A 509 22.81 -13.32 2.10
N ARG A 510 22.11 -14.16 2.88
CA ARG A 510 22.67 -14.90 4.04
C ARG A 510 23.64 -16.05 3.73
N GLY A 511 23.97 -16.31 2.46
CA GLY A 511 24.99 -17.29 2.09
C GLY A 511 26.37 -16.64 1.92
N ILE A 512 27.28 -16.79 2.89
CA ILE A 512 28.68 -16.32 2.79
C ILE A 512 29.33 -16.76 1.47
N ASP A 513 29.04 -17.99 1.03
CA ASP A 513 29.56 -18.54 -0.22
C ASP A 513 28.85 -18.00 -1.47
N VAL A 514 27.56 -17.65 -1.37
CA VAL A 514 26.77 -17.08 -2.49
C VAL A 514 27.25 -15.67 -2.80
N VAL A 515 27.35 -14.80 -1.78
CA VAL A 515 27.89 -13.44 -1.92
C VAL A 515 29.31 -13.48 -2.46
N ARG A 516 30.16 -14.36 -1.92
CA ARG A 516 31.53 -14.56 -2.38
C ARG A 516 31.61 -15.00 -3.83
N GLN A 517 30.84 -16.02 -4.23
CA GLN A 517 30.87 -16.53 -5.61
C GLN A 517 30.32 -15.51 -6.60
N ARG A 518 29.24 -14.80 -6.24
CA ARG A 518 28.61 -13.78 -7.09
C ARG A 518 29.54 -12.59 -7.31
N ILE A 519 30.15 -12.08 -6.24
CA ILE A 519 31.15 -11.00 -6.33
C ILE A 519 32.37 -11.47 -7.13
N LYS A 520 32.88 -12.68 -6.89
CA LYS A 520 34.03 -13.20 -7.63
C LYS A 520 33.72 -13.38 -9.11
N GLY A 521 32.56 -13.96 -9.45
CA GLY A 521 32.12 -14.12 -10.84
C GLY A 521 31.96 -12.78 -11.55
N PHE A 522 31.37 -11.80 -10.87
CA PHE A 522 31.26 -10.44 -11.39
C PHE A 522 32.62 -9.76 -11.56
N ALA A 523 33.53 -9.91 -10.61
CA ALA A 523 34.89 -9.38 -10.69
C ALA A 523 35.68 -10.01 -11.86
N GLN A 524 35.41 -11.27 -12.21
CA GLN A 524 36.01 -11.98 -13.34
C GLN A 524 35.39 -11.62 -14.70
N LYS A 525 34.10 -11.26 -14.74
CA LYS A 525 33.39 -10.88 -15.96
C LYS A 525 34.11 -9.72 -16.67
N LYS A 526 34.48 -9.88 -17.93
CA LYS A 526 35.04 -8.78 -18.74
C LYS A 526 33.91 -7.87 -19.20
N VAL A 527 34.02 -6.58 -18.90
CA VAL A 527 33.10 -5.53 -19.36
C VAL A 527 33.96 -4.44 -19.97
N THR A 528 33.63 -4.02 -21.19
CA THR A 528 34.36 -2.95 -21.89
C THR A 528 33.87 -1.61 -21.35
N LEU A 529 34.75 -0.89 -20.66
CA LEU A 529 34.46 0.42 -20.08
C LEU A 529 35.36 1.50 -20.69
N PRO A 530 34.95 2.78 -20.67
CA PRO A 530 35.80 3.89 -21.06
C PRO A 530 37.10 3.93 -20.25
N GLN A 531 38.15 4.53 -20.82
CA GLN A 531 39.48 4.60 -20.19
C GLN A 531 39.39 5.21 -18.78
N GLY A 532 39.99 4.54 -17.80
CA GLY A 532 40.00 4.98 -16.40
C GLY A 532 38.76 4.58 -15.58
N ARG A 533 37.71 4.00 -16.20
CA ARG A 533 36.51 3.53 -15.50
C ARG A 533 36.62 2.04 -15.13
N HIS A 534 36.04 1.68 -14.00
CA HIS A 534 36.11 0.34 -13.42
C HIS A 534 34.70 -0.16 -13.13
N LYS A 535 34.50 -1.49 -13.13
CA LYS A 535 33.24 -2.06 -12.62
C LYS A 535 33.09 -1.74 -11.14
N LEU A 536 31.86 -1.68 -10.64
CA LEU A 536 31.59 -1.33 -9.25
C LEU A 536 30.77 -2.42 -8.57
N VAL A 537 31.23 -2.85 -7.39
CA VAL A 537 30.47 -3.69 -6.47
C VAL A 537 30.01 -2.81 -5.31
N ILE A 538 28.71 -2.69 -5.13
CA ILE A 538 28.06 -1.94 -4.06
C ILE A 538 27.56 -2.95 -3.03
N LEU A 539 28.01 -2.82 -1.79
CA LEU A 539 27.60 -3.65 -0.66
C LEU A 539 26.90 -2.75 0.36
N ASP A 540 25.58 -2.82 0.41
CA ASP A 540 24.80 -2.14 1.43
C ASP A 540 24.76 -2.96 2.72
N GLU A 541 24.61 -2.27 3.85
CA GLU A 541 24.67 -2.85 5.20
C GLU A 541 25.89 -3.76 5.43
N ALA A 542 27.07 -3.36 4.93
CA ALA A 542 28.28 -4.17 4.99
C ALA A 542 28.72 -4.53 6.43
N ASP A 543 28.27 -3.77 7.43
CA ASP A 543 28.48 -4.04 8.85
C ASP A 543 27.63 -5.21 9.40
N SER A 544 26.68 -5.71 8.63
CA SER A 544 25.93 -6.95 8.90
C SER A 544 26.67 -8.20 8.43
N MET A 545 27.75 -8.06 7.64
CA MET A 545 28.56 -9.20 7.19
C MET A 545 29.37 -9.81 8.32
N THR A 546 29.44 -11.14 8.38
CA THR A 546 30.36 -11.85 9.27
C THR A 546 31.82 -11.51 8.95
N SER A 547 32.69 -11.51 9.97
CA SER A 547 34.12 -11.24 9.78
C SER A 547 34.77 -12.22 8.78
N GLY A 548 34.30 -13.48 8.75
CA GLY A 548 34.77 -14.48 7.78
C GLY A 548 34.45 -14.11 6.33
N ALA A 549 33.24 -13.62 6.07
CA ALA A 549 32.84 -13.15 4.74
C ALA A 549 33.68 -11.93 4.30
N GLN A 550 33.88 -10.98 5.22
CA GLN A 550 34.71 -9.81 4.96
C GLN A 550 36.18 -10.19 4.66
N GLN A 551 36.76 -11.16 5.38
CA GLN A 551 38.10 -11.68 5.09
C GLN A 551 38.18 -12.32 3.70
N ALA A 552 37.12 -13.00 3.26
CA ALA A 552 37.08 -13.61 1.94
C ALA A 552 37.03 -12.55 0.80
N LEU A 553 36.43 -11.39 1.03
CA LEU A 553 36.39 -10.29 0.07
C LEU A 553 37.75 -9.62 -0.13
N ARG A 554 38.57 -9.56 0.91
CA ARG A 554 39.89 -8.92 0.87
C ARG A 554 40.73 -9.36 -0.32
N ARG A 555 40.87 -10.67 -0.53
CA ARG A 555 41.68 -11.23 -1.63
C ARG A 555 41.11 -10.86 -3.00
N THR A 556 39.79 -10.85 -3.13
CA THR A 556 39.10 -10.46 -4.37
C THR A 556 39.33 -8.98 -4.69
N MET A 557 39.27 -8.11 -3.67
CA MET A 557 39.57 -6.68 -3.83
C MET A 557 41.01 -6.44 -4.30
N GLU A 558 41.98 -7.18 -3.75
CA GLU A 558 43.39 -7.07 -4.14
C GLU A 558 43.61 -7.53 -5.59
N ILE A 559 43.16 -8.74 -5.93
CA ILE A 559 43.40 -9.36 -7.25
C ILE A 559 42.74 -8.55 -8.37
N TYR A 560 41.52 -8.06 -8.15
CA TYR A 560 40.73 -7.40 -9.19
C TYR A 560 40.68 -5.88 -9.07
N SER A 561 41.56 -5.28 -8.26
CA SER A 561 41.65 -3.82 -8.07
C SER A 561 41.80 -3.04 -9.38
N ASN A 562 42.48 -3.60 -10.38
CA ASN A 562 42.67 -2.94 -11.69
C ASN A 562 41.40 -2.91 -12.57
N THR A 563 40.36 -3.69 -12.25
CA THR A 563 39.15 -3.81 -13.09
C THR A 563 37.85 -3.59 -12.33
N THR A 564 37.87 -3.73 -11.00
CA THR A 564 36.69 -3.74 -10.14
C THR A 564 36.97 -2.94 -8.87
N ARG A 565 36.11 -1.97 -8.58
CA ARG A 565 36.08 -1.16 -7.35
C ARG A 565 34.93 -1.59 -6.45
N PHE A 566 35.06 -1.28 -5.17
CA PHE A 566 34.11 -1.68 -4.14
C PHE A 566 33.66 -0.45 -3.37
N ALA A 567 32.36 -0.35 -3.12
CA ALA A 567 31.75 0.66 -2.31
C ALA A 567 30.91 0.00 -1.22
N PHE A 568 31.32 0.18 0.02
CA PHE A 568 30.62 -0.35 1.18
C PHE A 568 29.79 0.76 1.81
N ALA A 569 28.49 0.55 2.00
CA ALA A 569 27.66 1.39 2.85
C ALA A 569 27.42 0.64 4.17
N CYS A 570 27.68 1.32 5.30
CA CYS A 570 27.52 0.71 6.61
C CYS A 570 27.05 1.74 7.65
N ASN A 571 26.39 1.29 8.71
CA ASN A 571 26.07 2.20 9.81
C ASN A 571 27.30 2.40 10.71
N GLN A 572 28.01 1.32 11.01
CA GLN A 572 29.13 1.30 11.93
C GLN A 572 30.44 0.88 11.25
N SER A 573 31.35 1.82 11.01
CA SER A 573 32.63 1.52 10.35
C SER A 573 33.51 0.53 11.15
N ASN A 574 33.40 0.52 12.48
CA ASN A 574 34.19 -0.37 13.35
C ASN A 574 33.77 -1.85 13.27
N LYS A 575 32.60 -2.16 12.71
CA LYS A 575 32.19 -3.54 12.40
C LYS A 575 32.79 -4.08 11.10
N ILE A 576 33.38 -3.21 10.29
CA ILE A 576 34.19 -3.61 9.14
C ILE A 576 35.59 -3.98 9.63
N ILE A 577 36.11 -5.11 9.20
CA ILE A 577 37.44 -5.57 9.61
C ILE A 577 38.52 -4.58 9.16
N GLU A 578 39.54 -4.38 9.99
CA GLU A 578 40.68 -3.50 9.70
C GLU A 578 41.33 -3.76 8.32
N PRO A 579 41.52 -5.02 7.86
CA PRO A 579 42.09 -5.28 6.54
C PRO A 579 41.29 -4.70 5.36
N LEU A 580 39.96 -4.55 5.48
CA LEU A 580 39.16 -3.89 4.45
C LEU A 580 39.23 -2.37 4.60
N GLN A 581 39.14 -1.87 5.84
CA GLN A 581 39.26 -0.44 6.13
C GLN A 581 40.57 0.14 5.60
N SER A 582 41.71 -0.56 5.78
CA SER A 582 43.02 -0.10 5.34
C SER A 582 43.18 0.01 3.82
N ARG A 583 42.23 -0.51 3.04
CA ARG A 583 42.22 -0.51 1.56
C ARG A 583 41.14 0.40 0.97
N CYS A 584 40.35 1.05 1.83
CA CYS A 584 39.24 1.89 1.40
C CYS A 584 39.42 3.32 1.91
N ALA A 585 39.00 4.29 1.10
CA ALA A 585 38.77 5.65 1.57
C ALA A 585 37.50 5.66 2.44
N ILE A 586 37.65 6.01 3.72
CA ILE A 586 36.53 6.10 4.66
C ILE A 586 35.91 7.49 4.57
N LEU A 587 34.65 7.54 4.16
CA LEU A 587 33.82 8.73 4.04
C LEU A 587 32.78 8.69 5.15
N ARG A 588 32.86 9.62 6.09
CA ARG A 588 31.93 9.70 7.23
C ARG A 588 30.80 10.67 6.91
N TYR A 589 29.58 10.20 7.02
CA TYR A 589 28.38 11.02 6.92
C TYR A 589 27.89 11.39 8.32
N ALA A 590 27.62 12.67 8.51
CA ALA A 590 26.93 13.21 9.66
C ALA A 590 25.41 13.25 9.44
N LYS A 591 24.68 13.42 10.55
CA LYS A 591 23.25 13.74 10.52
C LYS A 591 23.01 14.99 9.65
N LEU A 592 21.88 14.99 8.96
CA LEU A 592 21.44 16.19 8.24
C LEU A 592 21.03 17.26 9.23
N THR A 593 21.32 18.52 8.90
CA THR A 593 20.82 19.67 9.66
C THR A 593 19.33 19.88 9.37
N ASP A 594 18.63 20.53 10.28
CA ASP A 594 17.21 20.87 10.13
C ASP A 594 16.95 21.63 8.82
N GLU A 595 17.80 22.60 8.49
CA GLU A 595 17.73 23.36 7.24
C GLU A 595 17.84 22.46 5.99
N GLN A 596 18.71 21.45 6.03
CA GLN A 596 18.89 20.49 4.94
C GLN A 596 17.66 19.60 4.76
N VAL A 597 17.08 19.11 5.87
CA VAL A 597 15.85 18.31 5.85
C VAL A 597 14.69 19.15 5.31
N VAL A 598 14.50 20.37 5.82
CA VAL A 598 13.48 21.32 5.34
C VAL A 598 13.62 21.56 3.84
N ARG A 599 14.82 21.87 3.36
CA ARG A 599 15.07 22.12 1.94
C ARG A 599 14.60 20.96 1.06
N ARG A 600 14.85 19.72 1.47
CA ARG A 600 14.42 18.54 0.71
C ARG A 600 12.93 18.27 0.83
N LEU A 601 12.35 18.43 2.02
CA LEU A 601 10.91 18.28 2.23
C LEU A 601 10.13 19.30 1.40
N MET A 602 10.58 20.56 1.34
CA MET A 602 9.93 21.61 0.55
C MET A 602 9.89 21.27 -0.94
N GLN A 603 10.96 20.70 -1.50
CA GLN A 603 10.98 20.23 -2.89
C GLN A 603 9.91 19.16 -3.16
N ILE A 604 9.75 18.22 -2.21
CA ILE A 604 8.76 17.13 -2.31
C ILE A 604 7.35 17.68 -2.14
N ILE A 605 7.14 18.56 -1.15
CA ILE A 605 5.86 19.23 -0.89
C ILE A 605 5.39 20.01 -2.12
N GLU A 606 6.28 20.77 -2.76
CA GLU A 606 5.98 21.52 -3.98
C GLU A 606 5.65 20.60 -5.15
N ALA A 607 6.43 19.53 -5.34
CA ALA A 607 6.22 18.57 -6.43
C ALA A 607 4.93 17.76 -6.29
N GLU A 608 4.52 17.43 -5.06
CA GLU A 608 3.30 16.67 -4.76
C GLU A 608 2.08 17.56 -4.49
N GLY A 609 2.27 18.88 -4.35
CA GLY A 609 1.20 19.82 -4.01
C GLY A 609 0.61 19.60 -2.61
N VAL A 610 1.44 19.19 -1.65
CA VAL A 610 1.04 18.91 -0.26
C VAL A 610 0.67 20.21 0.44
N LYS A 611 -0.47 20.22 1.14
CA LYS A 611 -0.85 21.34 2.01
C LYS A 611 -0.28 21.11 3.41
N PHE A 612 0.42 22.12 3.93
CA PHE A 612 1.09 22.05 5.22
C PHE A 612 0.99 23.38 5.97
N SER A 613 1.25 23.33 7.27
CA SER A 613 1.49 24.50 8.13
C SER A 613 2.94 24.52 8.63
N GLU A 614 3.42 25.70 9.05
CA GLU A 614 4.81 25.84 9.54
C GLU A 614 5.09 24.96 10.76
N ASP A 615 4.12 24.81 11.67
CA ASP A 615 4.20 23.90 12.82
C ASP A 615 4.25 22.42 12.40
N GLY A 616 3.56 22.05 11.31
CA GLY A 616 3.63 20.70 10.75
C GLY A 616 5.01 20.38 10.17
N LEU A 617 5.60 21.33 9.46
CA LEU A 617 6.96 21.18 8.93
C LEU A 617 8.00 21.09 10.05
N ALA A 618 7.87 21.92 11.10
CA ALA A 618 8.71 21.85 12.28
C ALA A 618 8.57 20.51 13.02
N ALA A 619 7.35 19.98 13.13
CA ALA A 619 7.09 18.67 13.74
C ALA A 619 7.73 17.53 12.93
N LEU A 620 7.67 17.58 11.60
CA LEU A 620 8.33 16.59 10.74
C LEU A 620 9.84 16.58 10.96
N VAL A 621 10.48 17.75 10.98
CA VAL A 621 11.92 17.89 11.21
C VAL A 621 12.30 17.39 12.61
N PHE A 622 11.54 17.80 13.63
CA PHE A 622 11.77 17.37 15.01
C PHE A 622 11.67 15.84 15.15
N SER A 623 10.67 15.21 14.51
CA SER A 623 10.48 13.76 14.55
C SER A 623 11.55 12.96 13.79
N ALA A 624 12.17 13.57 12.78
CA ALA A 624 13.10 12.89 11.88
C ALA A 624 14.54 12.83 12.41
N GLU A 625 14.93 13.72 13.33
CA GLU A 625 16.27 13.73 13.95
C GLU A 625 17.46 13.66 12.97
N GLY A 626 17.30 14.25 11.78
CA GLY A 626 18.29 14.24 10.71
C GLY A 626 18.24 13.02 9.77
N ASP A 627 17.28 12.11 9.96
CA ASP A 627 16.97 11.01 9.04
C ASP A 627 15.98 11.48 7.95
N MET A 628 16.47 11.62 6.72
CA MET A 628 15.65 12.07 5.60
C MET A 628 14.56 11.07 5.21
N ARG A 629 14.84 9.77 5.33
CA ARG A 629 13.89 8.72 4.98
C ARG A 629 12.69 8.76 5.91
N GLN A 630 12.94 8.89 7.21
CA GLN A 630 11.91 9.05 8.23
C GLN A 630 11.09 10.33 8.00
N ALA A 631 11.75 11.46 7.72
CA ALA A 631 11.07 12.72 7.42
C ALA A 631 10.06 12.58 6.25
N ILE A 632 10.48 11.94 5.15
CA ILE A 632 9.64 11.73 3.96
C ILE A 632 8.50 10.75 4.27
N ASN A 633 8.77 9.67 5.01
CA ASN A 633 7.74 8.71 5.41
C ASN A 633 6.67 9.36 6.29
N ASN A 634 7.08 10.20 7.24
CA ASN A 634 6.16 10.93 8.11
C ASN A 634 5.33 11.95 7.31
N LEU A 635 5.96 12.66 6.36
CA LEU A 635 5.27 13.58 5.45
C LEU A 635 4.19 12.85 4.65
N GLN A 636 4.56 11.74 4.00
CA GLN A 636 3.64 10.94 3.18
C GLN A 636 2.51 10.39 4.03
N SER A 637 2.82 9.78 5.17
CA SER A 637 1.81 9.14 6.04
C SER A 637 0.83 10.17 6.59
N THR A 638 1.31 11.36 6.96
CA THR A 638 0.47 12.47 7.43
C THR A 638 -0.41 13.02 6.31
N TRP A 639 0.14 13.19 5.11
CA TRP A 639 -0.63 13.66 3.96
C TRP A 639 -1.68 12.65 3.51
N ALA A 640 -1.33 11.37 3.42
CA ALA A 640 -2.25 10.31 3.03
C ALA A 640 -3.37 10.11 4.06
N GLY A 641 -3.04 10.18 5.36
CA GLY A 641 -4.02 9.99 6.43
C GLY A 641 -4.96 11.19 6.64
N PHE A 642 -4.46 12.41 6.55
CA PHE A 642 -5.21 13.61 6.98
C PHE A 642 -5.43 14.66 5.88
N GLY A 643 -4.75 14.57 4.74
CA GLY A 643 -4.84 15.56 3.66
C GLY A 643 -4.37 16.97 4.04
N PHE A 644 -3.72 17.12 5.20
CA PHE A 644 -3.10 18.36 5.68
C PHE A 644 -2.02 18.04 6.72
N VAL A 645 -0.84 18.61 6.53
CA VAL A 645 0.31 18.38 7.41
C VAL A 645 0.39 19.49 8.46
N SER A 646 -0.16 19.22 9.64
CA SER A 646 -0.06 20.06 10.85
C SER A 646 0.73 19.36 11.95
N GLY A 647 1.21 20.10 12.95
CA GLY A 647 1.97 19.54 14.07
C GLY A 647 1.19 18.44 14.79
N ASP A 648 -0.09 18.68 15.09
CA ASP A 648 -0.97 17.71 15.72
C ASP A 648 -1.12 16.43 14.90
N ASN A 649 -1.28 16.55 13.57
CA ASN A 649 -1.43 15.38 12.70
C ASN A 649 -0.11 14.60 12.60
N VAL A 650 1.02 15.28 12.53
CA VAL A 650 2.35 14.63 12.50
C VAL A 650 2.59 13.84 13.78
N PHE A 651 2.36 14.44 14.96
CA PHE A 651 2.58 13.74 16.24
C PHE A 651 1.59 12.59 16.49
N LYS A 652 0.38 12.64 15.91
CA LYS A 652 -0.56 11.51 15.88
C LYS A 652 -0.08 10.35 15.02
N VAL A 653 0.58 10.62 13.89
CA VAL A 653 1.09 9.57 12.99
C VAL A 653 2.38 8.96 13.50
N VAL A 654 3.27 9.77 14.05
CA VAL A 654 4.58 9.32 14.58
C VAL A 654 4.43 8.62 15.93
N ASP A 655 3.29 8.80 16.60
CA ASP A 655 3.00 8.25 17.92
C ASP A 655 4.06 8.65 18.96
N SER A 656 4.30 9.96 19.08
CA SER A 656 5.27 10.49 20.05
C SER A 656 4.70 11.67 20.85
N PRO A 657 5.12 11.84 22.13
CA PRO A 657 4.62 12.91 22.98
C PRO A 657 4.86 14.31 22.39
N HIS A 658 3.83 15.16 22.44
CA HIS A 658 3.93 16.52 21.94
C HIS A 658 5.00 17.33 22.73
N PRO A 659 6.01 17.94 22.09
CA PRO A 659 7.12 18.62 22.77
C PRO A 659 6.70 19.70 23.75
N ILE A 660 5.65 20.47 23.42
CA ILE A 660 5.09 21.52 24.29
C ILE A 660 4.62 20.96 25.64
N LYS A 661 3.96 19.79 25.67
CA LYS A 661 3.51 19.16 26.93
C LYS A 661 4.70 18.75 27.79
N VAL A 662 5.72 18.16 27.16
CA VAL A 662 6.95 17.76 27.84
C VAL A 662 7.73 18.99 28.35
N GLN A 663 7.75 20.08 27.59
CA GLN A 663 8.37 21.34 27.99
C GLN A 663 7.67 21.94 29.22
N ALA A 664 6.33 21.92 29.24
CA ALA A 664 5.55 22.37 30.40
C ALA A 664 5.86 21.52 31.64
N MET A 665 5.94 20.20 31.50
CA MET A 665 6.34 19.29 32.57
C MET A 665 7.74 19.59 33.10
N LEU A 666 8.74 19.78 32.23
CA LEU A 666 10.11 20.10 32.63
C LEU A 666 10.21 21.48 33.31
N LYS A 667 9.40 22.45 32.87
CA LYS A 667 9.31 23.77 33.51
C LYS A 667 8.69 23.66 34.91
N ALA A 668 7.62 22.88 35.07
CA ALA A 668 7.05 22.59 36.39
C ALA A 668 8.07 21.89 37.31
N CYS A 669 8.91 21.00 36.77
CA CYS A 669 10.03 20.42 37.51
C CYS A 669 11.03 21.49 37.95
N TYR A 670 11.37 22.43 37.08
CA TYR A 670 12.30 23.51 37.39
C TYR A 670 11.77 24.43 38.51
N GLU A 671 10.46 24.70 38.51
CA GLU A 671 9.78 25.51 39.53
C GLU A 671 9.54 24.74 40.85
N GLY A 672 9.86 23.45 40.90
CA GLY A 672 9.63 22.59 42.07
C GLY A 672 8.16 22.22 42.28
N ASN A 673 7.30 22.32 41.26
CA ASN A 673 5.89 21.92 41.33
C ASN A 673 5.74 20.44 40.95
N VAL A 674 5.84 19.56 41.94
CA VAL A 674 5.83 18.10 41.74
C VAL A 674 4.47 17.61 41.25
N ASP A 675 3.37 18.08 41.83
CA ASP A 675 2.03 17.58 41.50
C ASP A 675 1.69 17.89 40.04
N SER A 676 1.92 19.13 39.59
CA SER A 676 1.68 19.53 38.20
C SER A 676 2.54 18.75 37.18
N ALA A 677 3.80 18.47 37.53
CA ALA A 677 4.68 17.68 36.67
C ALA A 677 4.25 16.20 36.60
N LEU A 678 3.81 15.61 37.72
CA LEU A 678 3.30 14.24 37.78
C LEU A 678 1.95 14.09 37.06
N ASP A 679 1.07 15.08 37.15
CA ASP A 679 -0.21 15.07 36.44
C ASP A 679 0.01 15.12 34.92
N THR A 680 0.95 15.94 34.45
CA THR A 680 1.33 15.98 33.03
C THR A 680 1.94 14.64 32.57
N LEU A 681 2.77 14.02 33.41
CA LEU A 681 3.34 12.70 33.13
C LEU A 681 2.25 11.62 33.05
N ARG A 682 1.27 11.64 33.97
CA ARG A 682 0.13 10.71 33.96
C ARG A 682 -0.72 10.88 32.72
N GLU A 683 -1.00 12.13 32.32
CA GLU A 683 -1.74 12.39 31.09
C GLU A 683 -1.03 11.80 29.86
N LEU A 684 0.30 11.95 29.76
CA LEU A 684 1.07 11.32 28.68
C LEU A 684 1.05 9.78 28.76
N TRP A 685 1.08 9.21 29.97
CA TRP A 685 0.99 7.77 30.17
C TRP A 685 -0.38 7.20 29.80
N ASP A 686 -1.45 7.87 30.20
CA ASP A 686 -2.83 7.46 29.94
C ASP A 686 -3.21 7.57 28.46
N LEU A 687 -2.53 8.44 27.71
CA LEU A 687 -2.59 8.50 26.25
C LEU A 687 -1.91 7.29 25.55
N GLY A 688 -1.26 6.41 26.32
CA GLY A 688 -0.66 5.18 25.82
C GLY A 688 0.80 5.30 25.35
N TYR A 689 1.46 6.43 25.56
CA TYR A 689 2.86 6.59 25.17
C TYR A 689 3.78 5.67 25.98
N SER A 690 4.73 5.04 25.31
CA SER A 690 5.69 4.16 25.98
C SER A 690 6.64 4.95 26.89
N SER A 691 7.16 4.28 27.92
CA SER A 691 8.15 4.90 28.82
C SER A 691 9.40 5.39 28.10
N HIS A 692 9.78 4.69 27.02
CA HIS A 692 10.90 5.04 26.16
C HIS A 692 10.64 6.32 25.37
N ASP A 693 9.45 6.51 24.84
CA ASP A 693 9.12 7.69 24.03
C ASP A 693 9.01 8.95 24.89
N ILE A 694 8.46 8.81 26.09
CA ILE A 694 8.39 9.89 27.09
C ILE A 694 9.81 10.31 27.49
N ILE A 695 10.67 9.37 27.93
CA ILE A 695 12.02 9.73 28.42
C ILE A 695 12.92 10.25 27.29
N SER A 696 12.80 9.70 26.08
CA SER A 696 13.54 10.18 24.91
C SER A 696 13.11 11.60 24.54
N THR A 697 11.80 11.89 24.58
CA THR A 697 11.29 13.24 24.33
C THR A 697 11.73 14.22 25.42
N MET A 698 11.71 13.81 26.70
CA MET A 698 12.24 14.61 27.80
C MET A 698 13.70 14.99 27.56
N PHE A 699 14.54 14.04 27.15
CA PHE A 699 15.95 14.29 26.85
C PHE A 699 16.12 15.31 25.72
N ARG A 700 15.34 15.19 24.63
CA ARG A 700 15.40 16.12 23.49
C ARG A 700 14.97 17.53 23.88
N VAL A 701 13.83 17.67 24.56
CA VAL A 701 13.29 18.96 24.95
C VAL A 701 14.20 19.66 25.98
N THR A 702 14.82 18.90 26.88
CA THR A 702 15.78 19.47 27.86
C THR A 702 16.99 20.13 27.19
N LYS A 703 17.44 19.62 26.03
CA LYS A 703 18.56 20.21 25.29
C LYS A 703 18.23 21.55 24.64
N THR A 704 16.97 21.77 24.25
CA THR A 704 16.55 22.94 23.46
C THR A 704 15.82 23.99 24.30
N ILE A 705 15.41 23.68 25.53
CA ILE A 705 14.67 24.60 26.38
C ILE A 705 15.52 25.80 26.83
N GLU A 706 15.11 27.02 26.51
CA GLU A 706 15.90 28.23 26.82
C GLU A 706 15.75 28.71 28.26
N THR A 707 14.66 28.33 28.95
CA THR A 707 14.32 28.83 30.28
C THR A 707 15.17 28.26 31.42
N LEU A 708 15.89 27.16 31.17
CA LEU A 708 16.76 26.51 32.17
C LEU A 708 18.17 27.10 32.13
N SER A 709 18.78 27.31 33.29
CA SER A 709 20.22 27.63 33.34
C SER A 709 21.06 26.45 32.86
N GLU A 710 22.24 26.71 32.26
CA GLU A 710 23.11 25.64 31.75
C GLU A 710 23.49 24.61 32.82
N HIS A 711 23.69 25.05 34.07
CA HIS A 711 23.91 24.14 35.20
C HIS A 711 22.71 23.21 35.43
N SER A 712 21.49 23.76 35.45
CA SER A 712 20.26 22.98 35.65
C SER A 712 19.99 22.03 34.49
N LYS A 713 20.28 22.44 33.24
CA LYS A 713 20.18 21.56 32.06
C LYS A 713 21.07 20.35 32.20
N LEU A 714 22.32 20.53 32.63
CA LEU A 714 23.28 19.43 32.80
C LEU A 714 22.81 18.44 33.87
N GLU A 715 22.34 18.93 35.02
CA GLU A 715 21.79 18.06 36.07
C GLU A 715 20.51 17.35 35.63
N PHE A 716 19.63 18.02 34.88
CA PHE A 716 18.42 17.40 34.33
C PHE A 716 18.77 16.30 33.31
N ILE A 717 19.69 16.58 32.38
CA ILE A 717 20.18 15.62 31.39
C ILE A 717 20.79 14.39 32.07
N LYS A 718 21.54 14.59 33.16
CA LYS A 718 22.14 13.50 33.93
C LYS A 718 21.08 12.59 34.56
N GLU A 719 20.08 13.15 35.25
CA GLU A 719 19.00 12.37 35.87
C GLU A 719 18.09 11.67 34.85
N ILE A 720 17.78 12.36 33.74
CA ILE A 720 17.05 11.77 32.60
C ILE A 720 17.86 10.63 32.00
N GLY A 721 19.17 10.80 31.81
CA GLY A 721 20.08 9.79 31.27
C GLY A 721 20.15 8.53 32.14
N PHE A 722 20.29 8.67 33.46
CA PHE A 722 20.26 7.52 34.38
C PHE A 722 18.92 6.79 34.35
N THR A 723 17.82 7.53 34.25
CA THR A 723 16.48 6.94 34.14
C THR A 723 16.32 6.21 32.82
N HIS A 724 16.80 6.80 31.72
CA HIS A 724 16.76 6.21 30.39
C HIS A 724 17.55 4.89 30.35
N MET A 725 18.75 4.83 30.95
CA MET A 725 19.51 3.59 31.06
C MET A 725 18.73 2.49 31.79
N LYS A 726 18.09 2.81 32.93
CA LYS A 726 17.27 1.84 33.68
C LYS A 726 16.04 1.36 32.91
N ILE A 727 15.45 2.23 32.09
CA ILE A 727 14.36 1.88 31.18
C ILE A 727 14.85 0.89 30.11
N LEU A 728 16.04 1.11 29.55
CA LEU A 728 16.67 0.21 28.58
C LEU A 728 17.10 -1.14 29.20
N GLU A 729 17.41 -1.18 30.49
CA GLU A 729 17.64 -2.41 31.27
C GLU A 729 16.34 -3.20 31.57
N GLY A 730 15.18 -2.66 31.19
CA GLY A 730 13.88 -3.34 31.27
C GLY A 730 12.91 -2.80 32.34
N VAL A 731 13.29 -1.77 33.12
CA VAL A 731 12.41 -1.20 34.15
C VAL A 731 11.51 -0.11 33.56
N GLN A 732 10.49 -0.54 32.83
CA GLN A 732 9.61 0.33 32.03
C GLN A 732 8.29 0.70 32.75
N THR A 733 8.37 1.17 33.99
CA THR A 733 7.18 1.46 34.81
C THR A 733 6.92 2.96 34.94
N LEU A 734 5.65 3.34 35.10
CA LEU A 734 5.27 4.71 35.47
C LEU A 734 5.97 5.18 36.75
N LEU A 735 6.23 4.27 37.69
CA LEU A 735 6.97 4.57 38.92
C LEU A 735 8.40 5.03 38.64
N GLN A 736 9.07 4.44 37.65
CA GLN A 736 10.42 4.81 37.26
C GLN A 736 10.48 6.23 36.68
N LEU A 737 9.51 6.57 35.81
CA LEU A 737 9.36 7.92 35.25
C LEU A 737 8.96 8.94 36.31
N SER A 738 8.02 8.59 37.18
CA SER A 738 7.59 9.43 38.30
C SER A 738 8.78 9.72 39.22
N GLY A 739 9.60 8.71 39.50
CA GLY A 739 10.84 8.87 40.25
C GLY A 739 11.83 9.81 39.55
N CYS A 740 11.92 9.79 38.22
CA CYS A 740 12.72 10.75 37.46
C CYS A 740 12.19 12.17 37.65
N VAL A 741 10.90 12.40 37.40
CA VAL A 741 10.25 13.72 37.56
C VAL A 741 10.48 14.28 38.96
N VAL A 742 10.29 13.48 40.01
CA VAL A 742 10.52 13.91 41.40
C VAL A 742 12.00 14.23 41.66
N ARG A 743 12.94 13.46 41.11
CA ARG A 743 14.39 13.78 41.21
C ARG A 743 14.71 15.10 40.53
N LEU A 744 14.11 15.39 39.37
CA LEU A 744 14.26 16.68 38.68
C LEU A 744 13.73 17.84 39.53
N CYS A 745 12.54 17.70 40.14
CA CYS A 745 11.98 18.71 41.03
C CYS A 745 12.88 18.99 42.23
N ARG A 746 13.44 17.93 42.83
CA ARG A 746 14.29 18.03 44.03
C ARG A 746 15.53 18.90 43.82
N LEU A 747 16.08 18.94 42.60
CA LEU A 747 17.29 19.70 42.29
C LEU A 747 17.15 21.21 42.56
N ASN A 748 15.94 21.76 42.46
CA ASN A 748 15.65 23.18 42.67
C ASN A 748 14.85 23.48 43.94
N MET A 749 14.59 22.48 44.77
CA MET A 749 13.92 22.66 46.05
C MET A 749 14.93 22.98 47.16
N ASP A 750 14.50 23.78 48.16
CA ASP A 750 15.33 24.07 49.34
C ASP A 750 15.76 22.77 50.04
N PRO A 751 17.08 22.50 50.16
CA PRO A 751 17.61 21.30 50.82
C PRO A 751 17.07 21.08 52.23
N LYS A 752 16.72 22.15 52.96
CA LYS A 752 16.14 22.09 54.32
C LYS A 752 14.80 21.35 54.37
N ARG A 753 14.08 21.25 53.25
CA ARG A 753 12.82 20.48 53.15
C ARG A 753 13.03 18.97 53.23
N PHE A 754 14.27 18.49 53.10
CA PHE A 754 14.60 17.06 53.06
C PHE A 754 15.48 16.61 54.23
N GLU A 755 15.82 17.50 55.16
CA GLU A 755 16.43 17.12 56.44
C GLU A 755 15.40 16.35 57.26
N LYS A 756 15.74 15.12 57.66
CA LYS A 756 14.89 14.31 58.55
C LYS A 756 14.70 15.09 59.85
N LYS A 757 13.46 15.43 60.18
CA LYS A 757 13.08 15.85 61.53
C LYS A 757 13.38 14.76 62.54
#